data_AF-A0A8C2EUJ5-F1
#
_entry.id   AF-A0A8C2EUJ5-F1
#
_cell.length_a   1.000
_cell.length_b   1.000
_cell.length_c   1.000
_cell.angle_alpha   90.00
_cell.angle_beta   90.00
_cell.angle_gamma   90.00
#
_symmetry.space_group_name_H-M   'P 1'
#
loop_
_entity.id
_entity.type
_entity.pdbx_description
1 polymer ?
#
loop_
_entity_poly.entity_id
_entity_poly.type
_entity_poly.pdbx_seq_one_letter_code
_entity_poly.pdbx_strand_id
1 'polypeptide(L)'
;MFNERGTSLTAEEERFLDAAEYGNIPVVRKMLDESKTLNFNCVDYMGQNALQLAVGNEHLEVTELLLKKDGMARIGDALLLAISKGYVRIVEAILAHPAFAGGLRLTLSPLEQELRDDDFYAYDEDGTRFSHDVTPVILAAHCQEYEIVHILLMKGARIERPHDYFCKCYECTEKQRRDSFSHSRSRMNAYKGLASAAYLSLSSEDPVLTALELSNELARLANIETEFKNDYRKLSMQCKDFVVGVLDLCRDTEEVEAILNGDVDQNPPTEHQRPCLSRIKLSIKYEVKKFVAHPNCQQQLLTIWYENLSGLRQQSIGVKCLTVLGVTVGLPFLAIAYWIMPCSKLGQILRSPFMKFVAHAVSFTIFLGLLILNASDRFEGVKNLPNETITDHPRQVFRVKTTQFSWTELLIMKWVLGMIWSECKEIWTDGPREYVMHLWNVLDFGMLSIFVASFTARFMAFLKASKAQLYVDLHVPNHDISNASLPADIAYFTYARNRWRPSDPQIISEGLYAIAVVLSFSRIAYILPANESFGPLQISLGRTVKDIFKFMVIFIMVFVAFMIGMFNLYSYYLGAKYNPAFTTVEESFKTLFWSIFGLSEVISVVLKYDHKFIENIGYVLYGVYNVTMVVVLLNMLIAMINSSYQEIEEDADVEWKFARAKLWLSYFDEGRTLPAPFNLVPTPKSFYYLIIRVKSCLIQLCKGKGHRHESELEMGMLNSRLKVKHILHTKSADRHRANVRSREENTFKKPIKNPTRYQKIMKRLIKRYVLKAQVDRENDEVNEGELKEIKQDISSLRYELLEEKSQATGELADLIQQLNRQTDGESYTVV
;
A
#
# COMPACT_ATOMS: atom_id res chain seq x y z
N MET A 1 14.11 22.61 42.62
CA MET A 1 14.04 22.47 41.15
C MET A 1 13.12 23.52 40.55
N PHE A 2 12.05 23.93 41.23
CA PHE A 2 11.50 25.28 41.11
C PHE A 2 12.11 26.15 42.22
N ASN A 3 12.50 27.39 41.88
CA ASN A 3 13.23 28.36 42.69
C ASN A 3 14.68 28.00 43.06
N GLU A 4 15.64 28.50 42.28
CA GLU A 4 16.83 29.11 42.90
C GLU A 4 17.32 30.42 42.23
N ARG A 5 16.82 30.90 41.07
CA ARG A 5 17.34 32.14 40.45
C ARG A 5 16.36 32.98 39.61
N GLY A 6 15.16 33.26 40.12
CA GLY A 6 14.38 34.39 39.59
C GLY A 6 14.68 35.65 40.41
N THR A 7 15.17 36.72 39.80
CA THR A 7 15.17 38.05 40.43
C THR A 7 13.76 38.35 40.95
N SER A 8 13.61 38.70 42.23
CA SER A 8 12.31 39.05 42.80
C SER A 8 11.67 40.15 41.96
N LEU A 9 10.52 39.85 41.34
CA LEU A 9 9.70 40.83 40.61
C LEU A 9 9.45 42.04 41.51
N THR A 10 9.61 43.23 40.96
CA THR A 10 9.17 44.44 41.64
C THR A 10 7.63 44.47 41.68
N ALA A 11 7.05 45.13 42.69
CA ALA A 11 5.59 45.27 42.78
C ALA A 11 4.98 46.01 41.56
N GLU A 12 5.78 46.82 40.87
CA GLU A 12 5.39 47.43 39.59
C GLU A 12 5.34 46.40 38.46
N GLU A 13 6.31 45.50 38.35
CA GLU A 13 6.33 44.42 37.35
C GLU A 13 5.24 43.37 37.60
N GLU A 14 4.99 42.98 38.86
CA GLU A 14 3.89 42.07 39.21
C GLU A 14 2.54 42.65 38.81
N ARG A 15 2.30 43.93 39.12
CA ARG A 15 1.08 44.65 38.71
C ARG A 15 0.94 44.75 37.18
N PHE A 16 2.07 44.89 36.47
CA PHE A 16 2.08 44.93 35.01
C PHE A 16 1.72 43.58 34.39
N LEU A 17 2.29 42.49 34.90
CA LEU A 17 2.00 41.12 34.45
C LEU A 17 0.53 40.75 34.73
N ASP A 18 0.02 41.04 35.93
CA ASP A 18 -1.39 40.84 36.26
C ASP A 18 -2.32 41.64 35.32
N ALA A 19 -1.97 42.91 35.05
CA ALA A 19 -2.74 43.74 34.14
C ALA A 19 -2.74 43.19 32.71
N ALA A 20 -1.62 42.62 32.24
CA ALA A 20 -1.54 41.97 30.93
C ALA A 20 -2.31 40.63 30.90
N GLU A 21 -2.27 39.84 31.98
CA GLU A 21 -2.96 38.54 32.07
C GLU A 21 -4.49 38.71 32.07
N TYR A 22 -5.02 39.69 32.80
CA TYR A 22 -6.46 39.98 32.90
C TYR A 22 -6.99 40.90 31.80
N GLY A 23 -6.14 41.38 30.89
CA GLY A 23 -6.57 42.24 29.78
C GLY A 23 -6.90 43.67 30.20
N ASN A 24 -6.28 44.22 31.24
CA ASN A 24 -6.52 45.59 31.68
C ASN A 24 -5.75 46.60 30.80
N ILE A 25 -6.28 46.84 29.61
CA ILE A 25 -5.74 47.71 28.57
C ILE A 25 -5.28 49.09 29.06
N PRO A 26 -6.09 49.88 29.83
CA PRO A 26 -5.69 51.23 30.21
C PRO A 26 -4.52 51.23 31.19
N VAL A 27 -4.49 50.28 32.14
CA VAL A 27 -3.38 50.14 33.08
C VAL A 27 -2.11 49.76 32.33
N VAL A 28 -2.18 48.77 31.43
CA VAL A 28 -1.02 48.37 30.60
C VAL A 28 -0.51 49.54 29.79
N ARG A 29 -1.38 50.26 29.06
CA ARG A 29 -1.01 51.44 28.26
C ARG A 29 -0.34 52.51 29.10
N LYS A 30 -0.96 52.87 30.23
CA LYS A 30 -0.43 53.87 31.15
C LYS A 30 0.95 53.49 31.67
N MET A 31 1.12 52.24 32.09
CA MET A 31 2.40 51.74 32.60
C MET A 31 3.48 51.70 31.51
N LEU A 32 3.13 51.38 30.26
CA LEU A 32 4.04 51.33 29.11
C LEU A 32 4.53 52.73 28.65
N ASP A 33 3.74 53.77 28.88
CA ASP A 33 4.04 55.15 28.44
C ASP A 33 4.62 56.02 29.57
N GLU A 34 4.19 55.82 30.83
CA GLU A 34 4.60 56.67 31.95
C GLU A 34 5.79 56.12 32.76
N SER A 35 6.00 54.80 32.80
CA SER A 35 6.98 54.17 33.69
C SER A 35 8.38 54.12 33.05
N LYS A 36 9.37 54.74 33.70
CA LYS A 36 10.79 54.70 33.26
C LYS A 36 11.59 53.55 33.87
N THR A 37 11.08 52.96 34.95
CA THR A 37 11.71 51.89 35.75
C THR A 37 11.26 50.50 35.33
N LEU A 38 10.16 50.39 34.58
CA LEU A 38 9.53 49.13 34.20
C LEU A 38 10.36 48.39 33.15
N ASN A 39 10.78 47.17 33.47
CA ASN A 39 11.24 46.23 32.47
C ASN A 39 10.01 45.53 31.85
N PHE A 40 9.70 45.86 30.60
CA PHE A 40 8.58 45.24 29.88
C PHE A 40 8.85 43.77 29.48
N ASN A 41 10.10 43.29 29.54
CA ASN A 41 10.47 41.89 29.35
C ASN A 41 10.59 41.13 30.70
N CYS A 42 9.88 41.58 31.73
CA CYS A 42 9.78 40.84 32.99
C CYS A 42 9.09 39.49 32.78
N VAL A 43 9.42 38.53 33.64
CA VAL A 43 8.92 37.15 33.55
C VAL A 43 8.23 36.75 34.85
N ASP A 44 7.15 35.99 34.74
CA ASP A 44 6.43 35.44 35.90
C ASP A 44 7.21 34.29 36.58
N TYR A 45 6.59 33.66 37.58
CA TYR A 45 7.15 32.50 38.29
C TYR A 45 7.33 31.25 37.42
N MET A 46 6.64 31.17 36.27
CA MET A 46 6.80 30.13 35.25
C MET A 46 7.78 30.53 34.13
N GLY A 47 8.34 31.74 34.20
CA GLY A 47 9.22 32.27 33.18
C GLY A 47 8.51 32.87 31.97
N GLN A 48 7.23 33.25 32.03
CA GLN A 48 6.45 33.81 30.93
C GLN A 48 6.50 35.33 30.88
N ASN A 49 6.66 35.90 29.68
CA ASN A 49 6.63 37.34 29.43
C ASN A 49 5.17 37.84 29.28
N ALA A 50 4.95 39.15 29.48
CA ALA A 50 3.64 39.80 29.33
C ALA A 50 2.96 39.51 27.98
N LEU A 51 3.73 39.39 26.90
CA LEU A 51 3.20 39.01 25.58
C LEU A 51 2.70 37.57 25.53
N GLN A 52 3.40 36.61 26.14
CA GLN A 52 2.98 35.21 26.18
C GLN A 52 1.70 35.06 27.02
N LEU A 53 1.56 35.82 28.11
CA LEU A 53 0.35 35.87 28.94
C LEU A 53 -0.83 36.47 28.19
N ALA A 54 -0.63 37.64 27.56
CA ALA A 54 -1.67 38.31 26.77
C ALA A 54 -2.17 37.41 25.62
N VAL A 55 -1.25 36.76 24.89
CA VAL A 55 -1.59 35.82 23.81
C VAL A 55 -2.25 34.55 24.34
N GLY A 56 -1.82 34.05 25.50
CA GLY A 56 -2.39 32.85 26.12
C GLY A 56 -3.86 32.98 26.49
N ASN A 57 -4.32 34.21 26.77
CA ASN A 57 -5.68 34.55 27.15
C ASN A 57 -6.47 35.30 26.05
N GLU A 58 -5.95 35.35 24.83
CA GLU A 58 -6.57 36.01 23.66
C GLU A 58 -6.80 37.54 23.77
N HIS A 59 -5.97 38.26 24.52
CA HIS A 59 -6.08 39.71 24.61
C HIS A 59 -5.47 40.41 23.39
N LEU A 60 -6.24 40.52 22.30
CA LEU A 60 -5.78 41.11 21.03
C LEU A 60 -5.26 42.55 21.20
N GLU A 61 -6.01 43.41 21.89
CA GLU A 61 -5.65 44.82 22.02
C GLU A 61 -4.39 45.04 22.86
N VAL A 62 -4.26 44.27 23.95
CA VAL A 62 -3.04 44.26 24.77
C VAL A 62 -1.85 43.77 23.94
N THR A 63 -2.05 42.72 23.14
CA THR A 63 -1.02 42.20 22.23
C THR A 63 -0.58 43.28 21.22
N GLU A 64 -1.52 44.00 20.58
CA GLU A 64 -1.19 45.08 19.66
C GLU A 64 -0.44 46.24 20.33
N LEU A 65 -0.78 46.57 21.59
CA LEU A 65 -0.07 47.59 22.36
C LEU A 65 1.36 47.17 22.68
N LEU A 66 1.56 45.93 23.11
CA LEU A 66 2.88 45.38 23.41
C LEU A 66 3.75 45.29 22.16
N LEU A 67 3.19 44.88 21.02
CA LEU A 67 3.91 44.78 19.74
C LEU A 67 4.31 46.14 19.14
N LYS A 68 3.73 47.26 19.60
CA LYS A 68 4.14 48.61 19.16
C LYS A 68 5.45 49.08 19.80
N LYS A 69 5.89 48.47 20.91
CA LYS A 69 7.15 48.84 21.56
C LYS A 69 8.30 48.08 20.92
N ASP A 70 9.35 48.81 20.56
CA ASP A 70 10.57 48.23 19.99
C ASP A 70 11.36 47.49 21.07
N GLY A 71 11.80 46.26 20.78
CA GLY A 71 12.67 45.45 21.66
C GLY A 71 11.96 44.39 22.51
N MET A 72 10.68 44.06 22.22
CA MET A 72 10.00 42.92 22.83
C MET A 72 10.71 41.60 22.53
N ALA A 73 11.04 40.84 23.58
CA ALA A 73 11.62 39.50 23.47
C ALA A 73 10.53 38.41 23.30
N ARG A 74 10.93 37.21 22.85
CA ARG A 74 10.07 36.00 22.76
C ARG A 74 8.82 36.11 21.87
N ILE A 75 8.85 36.99 20.87
CA ILE A 75 7.77 37.13 19.87
C ILE A 75 7.54 35.83 19.09
N GLY A 76 8.60 35.05 18.85
CA GLY A 76 8.53 33.76 18.17
C GLY A 76 7.80 32.68 18.97
N ASP A 77 8.03 32.57 20.28
CA ASP A 77 7.25 31.64 21.13
C ASP A 77 5.78 32.08 21.22
N ALA A 78 5.52 33.38 21.36
CA ALA A 78 4.17 33.92 21.34
C ALA A 78 3.43 33.57 20.02
N LEU A 79 4.13 33.62 18.88
CA LEU A 79 3.58 33.15 17.60
C LEU A 79 3.24 31.66 17.62
N LEU A 80 4.13 30.79 18.11
CA LEU A 80 3.87 29.36 18.19
C LEU A 80 2.71 29.03 19.14
N LEU A 81 2.61 29.76 20.26
CA LEU A 81 1.47 29.65 21.19
C LEU A 81 0.15 30.06 20.51
N ALA A 82 0.13 31.20 19.82
CA ALA A 82 -1.07 31.65 19.10
C ALA A 82 -1.51 30.64 18.03
N ILE A 83 -0.57 30.05 17.29
CA ILE A 83 -0.83 28.99 16.31
C ILE A 83 -1.38 27.73 16.99
N SER A 84 -0.81 27.33 18.13
CA SER A 84 -1.27 26.16 18.88
C SER A 84 -2.70 26.31 19.41
N LYS A 85 -3.14 27.54 19.67
CA LYS A 85 -4.48 27.86 20.18
C LYS A 85 -5.50 28.13 19.06
N GLY A 86 -5.06 28.49 17.87
CA GLY A 86 -5.94 28.81 16.75
C GLY A 86 -6.36 30.29 16.65
N TYR A 87 -5.66 31.20 17.35
CA TYR A 87 -6.01 32.64 17.39
C TYR A 87 -5.59 33.37 16.12
N VAL A 88 -6.46 33.34 15.10
CA VAL A 88 -6.17 33.87 13.76
C VAL A 88 -5.80 35.37 13.79
N ARG A 89 -6.57 36.19 14.51
CA ARG A 89 -6.36 37.65 14.56
C ARG A 89 -5.04 38.02 15.24
N ILE A 90 -4.69 37.32 16.32
CA ILE A 90 -3.43 37.51 17.02
C ILE A 90 -2.25 37.09 16.13
N VAL A 91 -2.37 35.97 15.41
CA VAL A 91 -1.36 35.54 14.45
C VAL A 91 -1.14 36.59 13.37
N GLU A 92 -2.21 37.18 12.82
CA GLU A 92 -2.10 38.27 11.84
C GLU A 92 -1.40 39.51 12.41
N ALA A 93 -1.74 39.91 13.63
CA ALA A 93 -1.11 41.04 14.32
C ALA A 93 0.39 40.79 14.55
N ILE A 94 0.78 39.59 15.01
CA ILE A 94 2.18 39.22 15.22
C ILE A 94 2.93 39.16 13.88
N LEU A 95 2.34 38.59 12.81
CA LEU A 95 2.97 38.49 11.49
C LEU A 95 3.06 39.84 10.75
N ALA A 96 2.32 40.86 11.19
CA ALA A 96 2.47 42.23 10.70
C ALA A 96 3.70 42.95 11.29
N HIS A 97 4.25 42.45 12.39
CA HIS A 97 5.41 43.04 13.04
C HIS A 97 6.66 43.02 12.14
N PRO A 98 7.47 44.10 12.09
CA PRO A 98 8.64 44.21 11.20
C PRO A 98 9.68 43.10 11.37
N ALA A 99 9.74 42.46 12.56
CA ALA A 99 10.62 41.31 12.80
C ALA A 99 10.38 40.12 11.84
N PHE A 100 9.20 40.04 11.21
CA PHE A 100 8.83 38.97 10.27
C PHE A 100 8.83 39.42 8.79
N ALA A 101 9.15 40.68 8.49
CA ALA A 101 9.01 41.29 7.16
C ALA A 101 9.88 40.63 6.05
N GLY A 102 10.86 39.80 6.42
CA GLY A 102 11.74 39.10 5.47
C GLY A 102 11.42 37.63 5.20
N GLY A 103 10.42 37.03 5.88
CA GLY A 103 10.02 35.62 5.71
C GLY A 103 11.05 34.56 6.14
N LEU A 104 12.34 34.89 6.20
CA LEU A 104 13.45 33.99 6.54
C LEU A 104 13.29 33.37 7.93
N ARG A 105 12.69 34.10 8.87
CA ARG A 105 12.42 33.62 10.23
C ARG A 105 11.29 32.58 10.28
N LEU A 106 10.43 32.52 9.27
CA LEU A 106 9.34 31.55 9.16
C LEU A 106 9.77 30.22 8.53
N THR A 107 10.86 30.23 7.75
CA THR A 107 11.37 29.05 7.02
C THR A 107 12.45 28.31 7.79
N LEU A 108 13.28 29.03 8.54
CA LEU A 108 14.36 28.42 9.33
C LEU A 108 13.81 27.75 10.59
N SER A 109 14.38 26.60 10.96
CA SER A 109 14.07 25.97 12.24
C SER A 109 14.66 26.78 13.41
N PRO A 110 14.01 26.77 14.59
CA PRO A 110 14.57 27.36 15.81
C PRO A 110 16.02 26.92 16.08
N LEU A 111 16.37 25.64 15.87
CA LEU A 111 17.73 25.13 16.02
C LEU A 111 18.75 25.80 15.07
N GLU A 112 18.35 26.09 13.84
CA GLU A 112 19.22 26.78 12.86
C GLU A 112 19.29 28.29 13.11
N GLN A 113 18.36 28.82 13.91
CA GLN A 113 18.31 30.22 14.33
C GLN A 113 19.03 30.49 15.66
N GLU A 114 19.12 29.51 16.57
CA GLU A 114 19.89 29.62 17.83
C GLU A 114 21.36 29.99 17.59
N LEU A 115 21.94 29.60 16.45
CA LEU A 115 23.27 30.05 16.02
C LEU A 115 23.39 31.57 15.77
N ARG A 116 22.27 32.30 15.83
CA ARG A 116 22.18 33.76 15.62
C ARG A 116 21.83 34.55 16.89
N ASP A 117 21.84 33.92 18.07
CA ASP A 117 21.89 34.60 19.39
C ASP A 117 20.70 35.56 19.70
N ASP A 118 19.48 35.22 19.29
CA ASP A 118 18.26 35.93 19.69
C ASP A 118 17.35 34.97 20.52
N ASP A 119 16.94 35.35 21.74
CA ASP A 119 15.92 34.67 22.59
C ASP A 119 14.50 34.72 21.96
N PHE A 120 14.41 34.57 20.65
CA PHE A 120 13.22 34.85 19.85
C PHE A 120 12.16 33.76 19.99
N TYR A 121 12.58 32.49 19.99
CA TYR A 121 11.71 31.32 20.15
C TYR A 121 11.83 30.66 21.54
N ALA A 122 12.65 31.22 22.44
CA ALA A 122 12.80 30.75 23.81
C ALA A 122 11.48 30.92 24.58
N TYR A 123 11.08 29.90 25.33
CA TYR A 123 9.93 29.95 26.22
C TYR A 123 10.34 30.52 27.57
N ASP A 124 11.40 29.95 28.15
CA ASP A 124 12.07 30.31 29.40
C ASP A 124 13.60 30.38 29.19
N GLU A 125 14.39 30.41 30.26
CA GLU A 125 15.86 30.35 30.19
C GLU A 125 16.39 28.94 29.88
N ASP A 126 15.55 27.90 30.00
CA ASP A 126 15.95 26.49 29.91
C ASP A 126 15.63 25.87 28.53
N GLY A 127 14.77 26.48 27.71
CA GLY A 127 14.55 26.06 26.32
C GLY A 127 13.31 26.62 25.61
N THR A 128 12.92 25.96 24.52
CA THR A 128 11.75 26.29 23.69
C THR A 128 10.53 25.44 24.07
N ARG A 129 9.31 25.99 23.92
CA ARG A 129 8.05 25.29 24.25
C ARG A 129 7.81 24.04 23.43
N PHE A 130 8.10 24.13 22.13
CA PHE A 130 8.00 23.02 21.18
C PHE A 130 9.39 22.51 20.83
N SER A 131 9.47 21.36 20.17
CA SER A 131 10.78 20.85 19.76
C SER A 131 11.42 21.79 18.72
N HIS A 132 12.74 21.98 18.83
CA HIS A 132 13.52 22.99 18.10
C HIS A 132 13.51 22.85 16.57
N ASP A 133 12.94 21.75 16.06
CA ASP A 133 12.76 21.43 14.65
C ASP A 133 11.40 21.88 14.09
N VAL A 134 10.45 22.28 14.95
CA VAL A 134 9.09 22.66 14.55
C VAL A 134 9.06 24.12 14.12
N THR A 135 8.84 24.35 12.83
CA THR A 135 8.57 25.68 12.30
C THR A 135 7.09 26.06 12.47
N PRO A 136 6.74 27.37 12.41
CA PRO A 136 5.35 27.83 12.52
C PRO A 136 4.39 27.14 11.55
N VAL A 137 4.83 26.85 10.33
CA VAL A 137 4.01 26.16 9.32
C VAL A 137 3.81 24.67 9.63
N ILE A 138 4.80 24.00 10.24
CA ILE A 138 4.66 22.61 10.68
C ILE A 138 3.65 22.54 11.84
N LEU A 139 3.75 23.46 12.81
CA LEU A 139 2.82 23.50 13.94
C LEU A 139 1.38 23.79 13.49
N ALA A 140 1.19 24.78 12.61
CA ALA A 140 -0.13 25.10 12.05
C ALA A 140 -0.75 23.90 11.31
N ALA A 141 0.08 23.13 10.59
CA ALA A 141 -0.33 21.91 9.93
C ALA A 141 -0.69 20.79 10.92
N HIS A 142 0.02 20.67 12.06
CA HIS A 142 -0.29 19.68 13.10
C HIS A 142 -1.63 19.97 13.78
N CYS A 143 -1.95 21.24 14.02
CA CYS A 143 -3.21 21.68 14.61
C CYS A 143 -4.38 21.68 13.63
N GLN A 144 -4.13 21.44 12.33
CA GLN A 144 -5.15 21.44 11.27
C GLN A 144 -5.87 22.79 11.09
N GLU A 145 -5.18 23.90 11.36
CA GLU A 145 -5.72 25.25 11.23
C GLU A 145 -5.63 25.77 9.79
N TYR A 146 -6.72 25.63 9.02
CA TYR A 146 -6.76 25.99 7.59
C TYR A 146 -6.42 27.46 7.32
N GLU A 147 -6.93 28.39 8.13
CA GLU A 147 -6.75 29.83 7.93
C GLU A 147 -5.30 30.26 8.22
N ILE A 148 -4.74 29.81 9.34
CA ILE A 148 -3.35 30.10 9.72
C ILE A 148 -2.38 29.49 8.71
N VAL A 149 -2.63 28.24 8.27
CA VAL A 149 -1.85 27.63 7.19
C VAL A 149 -1.93 28.48 5.93
N HIS A 150 -3.12 28.96 5.53
CA HIS A 150 -3.25 29.82 4.36
C HIS A 150 -2.43 31.12 4.48
N ILE A 151 -2.51 31.81 5.63
CA ILE A 151 -1.75 33.05 5.90
C ILE A 151 -0.24 32.80 5.81
N LEU A 152 0.26 31.73 6.43
CA LEU A 152 1.68 31.37 6.40
C LEU A 152 2.17 31.01 4.99
N LEU A 153 1.35 30.28 4.23
CA LEU A 153 1.65 29.95 2.83
C LEU A 153 1.69 31.19 1.93
N MET A 154 0.81 32.18 2.17
CA MET A 154 0.80 33.46 1.46
C MET A 154 2.04 34.31 1.76
N LYS A 155 2.61 34.18 2.97
CA LYS A 155 3.89 34.79 3.35
C LYS A 155 5.11 34.02 2.82
N GLY A 156 4.92 32.92 2.09
CA GLY A 156 5.97 32.15 1.43
C GLY A 156 6.58 31.03 2.28
N ALA A 157 6.06 30.75 3.48
CA ALA A 157 6.53 29.63 4.30
C ALA A 157 6.01 28.31 3.74
N ARG A 158 6.91 27.39 3.37
CA ARG A 158 6.59 26.04 2.89
C ARG A 158 7.35 25.02 3.72
N ILE A 159 6.74 23.86 3.95
CA ILE A 159 7.42 22.75 4.63
C ILE A 159 8.41 22.13 3.65
N GLU A 160 9.68 22.07 4.04
CA GLU A 160 10.71 21.38 3.28
C GLU A 160 10.48 19.87 3.33
N ARG A 161 10.58 19.21 2.17
CA ARG A 161 10.49 17.75 2.13
C ARG A 161 11.75 17.14 2.72
N PRO A 162 11.64 16.20 3.69
CA PRO A 162 12.80 15.53 4.23
C PRO A 162 13.52 14.73 3.14
N HIS A 163 14.84 14.61 3.27
CA HIS A 163 15.64 13.74 2.40
C HIS A 163 15.27 12.27 2.60
N ASP A 164 15.56 11.45 1.59
CA ASP A 164 15.44 9.99 1.69
C ASP A 164 16.23 9.47 2.91
N TYR A 165 15.70 8.43 3.56
CA TYR A 165 16.27 7.84 4.77
C TYR A 165 17.75 7.47 4.60
N PHE A 166 18.11 6.99 3.41
CA PHE A 166 19.47 6.54 3.08
C PHE A 166 20.36 7.65 2.48
N CYS A 167 19.91 8.90 2.50
CA CYS A 167 20.70 10.03 2.01
C CYS A 167 21.98 10.20 2.84
N LYS A 168 23.12 10.36 2.15
CA LYS A 168 24.45 10.54 2.76
C LYS A 168 25.03 11.93 2.48
N CYS A 169 24.17 12.94 2.31
CA CYS A 169 24.66 14.30 2.18
C CYS A 169 25.35 14.75 3.48
N TYR A 170 26.21 15.77 3.38
CA TYR A 170 26.99 16.27 4.51
C TYR A 170 26.08 16.71 5.67
N GLU A 171 25.00 17.44 5.38
CA GLU A 171 24.05 17.95 6.38
C GLU A 171 23.33 16.83 7.14
N CYS A 172 22.77 15.82 6.45
CA CYS A 172 22.12 14.69 7.11
C CYS A 172 23.10 13.89 7.95
N THR A 173 24.30 13.66 7.44
CA THR A 173 25.35 12.91 8.16
C THR A 173 25.78 13.65 9.43
N GLU A 174 25.92 14.97 9.35
CA GLU A 174 26.29 15.82 10.49
C GLU A 174 25.17 15.88 11.53
N LYS A 175 23.91 16.12 11.12
CA LYS A 175 22.74 16.12 12.01
C LYS A 175 22.58 14.77 12.71
N GLN A 176 22.76 13.66 11.98
CA GLN A 176 22.70 12.30 12.54
C GLN A 176 23.86 11.99 13.50
N ARG A 177 25.06 12.53 13.27
CA ARG A 177 26.21 12.36 14.18
C ARG A 177 26.07 13.15 15.47
N ARG A 178 25.49 14.36 15.39
CA ARG A 178 25.25 15.20 16.58
C ARG A 178 24.15 14.60 17.45
N ASP A 179 22.99 14.35 16.87
CA ASP A 179 21.86 13.71 17.56
C ASP A 179 20.96 12.95 16.58
N SER A 180 21.08 11.62 16.61
CA SER A 180 20.26 10.75 15.78
C SER A 180 18.78 10.75 16.19
N PHE A 181 18.47 10.95 17.48
CA PHE A 181 17.10 10.94 17.96
C PHE A 181 16.36 12.20 17.53
N SER A 182 16.92 13.39 17.77
CA SER A 182 16.37 14.65 17.24
C SER A 182 16.22 14.59 15.72
N HIS A 183 17.20 14.05 14.98
CA HIS A 183 17.08 13.93 13.53
C HIS A 183 15.88 13.06 13.09
N SER A 184 15.64 11.94 13.76
CA SER A 184 14.46 11.09 13.49
C SER A 184 13.14 11.78 13.87
N ARG A 185 13.12 12.52 14.99
CA ARG A 185 11.95 13.29 15.45
C ARG A 185 11.61 14.41 14.47
N SER A 186 12.61 15.12 13.98
CA SER A 186 12.48 16.20 12.98
C SER A 186 11.87 15.69 11.68
N ARG A 187 12.35 14.56 11.18
CA ARG A 187 11.77 13.89 10.01
C ARG A 187 10.30 13.53 10.24
N MET A 188 9.98 12.96 11.39
CA MET A 188 8.60 12.60 11.75
C MET A 188 7.69 13.84 11.81
N ASN A 189 8.15 14.93 12.44
CA ASN A 189 7.39 16.17 12.55
C ASN A 189 7.15 16.82 11.17
N ALA A 190 8.15 16.81 10.29
CA ALA A 190 8.00 17.26 8.90
C ALA A 190 6.96 16.41 8.15
N TYR A 191 7.03 15.08 8.23
CA TYR A 191 6.05 14.19 7.60
C TYR A 191 4.64 14.36 8.18
N LYS A 192 4.52 14.57 9.50
CA LYS A 192 3.23 14.86 10.15
C LYS A 192 2.63 16.17 9.64
N GLY A 193 3.45 17.20 9.39
CA GLY A 193 3.01 18.44 8.75
C GLY A 193 2.56 18.24 7.31
N LEU A 194 3.36 17.53 6.49
CA LEU A 194 3.06 17.23 5.08
C LEU A 194 1.82 16.35 4.90
N ALA A 195 1.56 15.43 5.82
CA ALA A 195 0.43 14.50 5.79
C ALA A 195 -0.90 15.13 6.23
N SER A 196 -0.87 16.33 6.83
CA SER A 196 -2.07 17.02 7.29
C SER A 196 -3.02 17.38 6.14
N ALA A 197 -4.33 17.26 6.38
CA ALA A 197 -5.36 17.63 5.40
C ALA A 197 -5.33 19.11 5.05
N ALA A 198 -5.03 19.99 6.02
CA ALA A 198 -4.89 21.43 5.82
C ALA A 198 -3.75 21.77 4.86
N TYR A 199 -2.56 21.21 5.07
CA TYR A 199 -1.43 21.46 4.19
C TYR A 199 -1.63 20.85 2.80
N LEU A 200 -2.13 19.61 2.70
CA LEU A 200 -2.39 18.97 1.41
C LEU A 200 -3.38 19.76 0.56
N SER A 201 -4.48 20.23 1.17
CA SER A 201 -5.54 20.98 0.48
C SER A 201 -5.09 22.33 -0.08
N LEU A 202 -4.23 23.04 0.66
CA LEU A 202 -3.87 24.43 0.36
C LEU A 202 -2.53 24.59 -0.38
N SER A 203 -1.62 23.62 -0.28
CA SER A 203 -0.28 23.71 -0.86
C SER A 203 -0.14 23.14 -2.27
N SER A 204 -0.91 22.10 -2.59
CA SER A 204 -0.70 21.29 -3.79
C SER A 204 -1.71 21.62 -4.90
N GLU A 205 -1.27 21.59 -6.17
CA GLU A 205 -2.17 21.76 -7.32
C GLU A 205 -3.11 20.55 -7.50
N ASP A 206 -2.61 19.36 -7.20
CA ASP A 206 -3.35 18.09 -7.24
C ASP A 206 -3.18 17.33 -5.90
N PRO A 207 -4.08 17.59 -4.95
CA PRO A 207 -3.97 17.04 -3.59
C PRO A 207 -4.21 15.54 -3.53
N VAL A 208 -5.03 15.00 -4.44
CA VAL A 208 -5.32 13.56 -4.48
C VAL A 208 -4.08 12.77 -4.87
N LEU A 209 -3.37 13.16 -5.93
CA LEU A 209 -2.14 12.48 -6.34
C LEU A 209 -1.05 12.62 -5.27
N THR A 210 -0.87 13.82 -4.74
CA THR A 210 0.14 14.11 -3.72
C THR A 210 -0.10 13.27 -2.45
N ALA A 211 -1.35 13.15 -2.01
CA ALA A 211 -1.72 12.33 -0.86
C ALA A 211 -1.52 10.82 -1.12
N LEU A 212 -1.82 10.34 -2.33
CA LEU A 212 -1.58 8.94 -2.71
C LEU A 212 -0.07 8.60 -2.68
N GLU A 213 0.77 9.44 -3.28
CA GLU A 213 2.22 9.25 -3.29
C GLU A 213 2.81 9.31 -1.88
N LEU A 214 2.41 10.32 -1.09
CA LEU A 214 2.85 10.48 0.30
C LEU A 214 2.43 9.29 1.16
N SER A 215 1.20 8.77 0.98
CA SER A 215 0.72 7.61 1.73
C SER A 215 1.58 6.36 1.52
N ASN A 216 2.07 6.17 0.28
CA ASN A 216 2.94 5.06 -0.08
C ASN A 216 4.37 5.26 0.45
N GLU A 217 4.88 6.49 0.41
CA GLU A 217 6.17 6.84 1.00
C GLU A 217 6.19 6.56 2.51
N LEU A 218 5.16 7.02 3.23
CA LEU A 218 4.97 6.76 4.67
C LEU A 218 4.83 5.27 4.98
N ALA A 219 4.09 4.52 4.15
CA ALA A 219 3.95 3.08 4.31
C ALA A 219 5.29 2.33 4.11
N ARG A 220 6.14 2.82 3.20
CA ARG A 220 7.49 2.29 3.01
C ARG A 220 8.40 2.62 4.18
N LEU A 221 8.36 3.86 4.68
CA LEU A 221 9.14 4.29 5.84
C LEU A 221 8.75 3.54 7.11
N ALA A 222 7.47 3.22 7.31
CA ALA A 222 7.00 2.38 8.41
C ALA A 222 7.63 0.97 8.44
N ASN A 223 8.10 0.48 7.30
CA ASN A 223 8.81 -0.80 7.22
C ASN A 223 10.33 -0.66 7.37
N ILE A 224 10.87 0.56 7.22
CA ILE A 224 12.30 0.87 7.38
C ILE A 224 12.58 1.25 8.83
N GLU A 225 11.84 2.22 9.37
CA GLU A 225 11.93 2.66 10.76
C GLU A 225 10.92 1.88 11.61
N THR A 226 11.41 0.86 12.32
CA THR A 226 10.54 -0.03 13.10
C THR A 226 10.03 0.60 14.39
N GLU A 227 10.76 1.56 14.93
CA GLU A 227 10.53 2.24 16.20
C GLU A 227 9.28 3.15 16.12
N PHE A 228 9.15 3.92 15.03
CA PHE A 228 8.02 4.82 14.79
C PHE A 228 6.98 4.25 13.81
N LYS A 229 6.96 2.93 13.63
CA LYS A 229 6.12 2.24 12.65
C LYS A 229 4.63 2.57 12.79
N ASN A 230 4.14 2.68 14.02
CA ASN A 230 2.72 2.99 14.30
C ASN A 230 2.37 4.42 13.89
N ASP A 231 3.27 5.38 14.13
CA ASP A 231 3.06 6.78 13.76
C ASP A 231 3.01 6.96 12.25
N TYR A 232 3.98 6.39 11.51
CA TYR A 232 3.95 6.42 10.04
C TYR A 232 2.71 5.74 9.46
N ARG A 233 2.25 4.64 10.06
CA ARG A 233 0.99 3.98 9.66
C ARG A 233 -0.21 4.89 9.91
N LYS A 234 -0.25 5.59 11.03
CA LYS A 234 -1.32 6.55 11.34
C LYS A 234 -1.33 7.70 10.34
N LEU A 235 -0.17 8.28 10.02
CA LEU A 235 -0.05 9.33 9.01
C LEU A 235 -0.43 8.84 7.61
N SER A 236 0.01 7.63 7.23
CA SER A 236 -0.38 7.01 5.95
C SER A 236 -1.89 6.83 5.86
N MET A 237 -2.53 6.38 6.95
CA MET A 237 -3.99 6.27 7.03
C MET A 237 -4.68 7.63 6.94
N GLN A 238 -4.17 8.68 7.59
CA GLN A 238 -4.70 10.04 7.46
C GLN A 238 -4.68 10.53 6.02
N CYS A 239 -3.58 10.32 5.27
CA CYS A 239 -3.53 10.66 3.85
C CYS A 239 -4.54 9.84 3.02
N LYS A 240 -4.75 8.56 3.34
CA LYS A 240 -5.74 7.70 2.66
C LYS A 240 -7.17 8.16 2.94
N ASP A 241 -7.49 8.47 4.20
CA ASP A 241 -8.81 8.94 4.61
C ASP A 241 -9.11 10.34 4.06
N PHE A 242 -8.10 11.22 3.92
CA PHE A 242 -8.23 12.49 3.19
C PHE A 242 -8.70 12.29 1.75
N VAL A 243 -8.08 11.36 1.01
CA VAL A 243 -8.45 11.07 -0.39
C VAL A 243 -9.87 10.51 -0.49
N VAL A 244 -10.29 9.68 0.48
CA VAL A 244 -11.67 9.19 0.59
C VAL A 244 -12.63 10.35 0.86
N GLY A 245 -12.34 11.20 1.83
CA GLY A 245 -13.18 12.36 2.16
C GLY A 245 -13.37 13.34 0.99
N VAL A 246 -12.38 13.50 0.12
CA VAL A 246 -12.53 14.30 -1.11
C VAL A 246 -13.46 13.60 -2.12
N LEU A 247 -13.39 12.27 -2.25
CA LEU A 247 -14.27 11.49 -3.13
C LEU A 247 -15.74 11.49 -2.66
N ASP A 248 -15.98 11.49 -1.34
CA ASP A 248 -17.31 11.54 -0.73
C ASP A 248 -18.07 12.82 -1.11
N LEU A 249 -17.35 13.91 -1.39
CA LEU A 249 -17.91 15.24 -1.69
C LEU A 249 -18.26 15.47 -3.16
N CYS A 250 -18.00 14.47 -4.01
CA CYS A 250 -18.39 14.50 -5.42
C CYS A 250 -19.90 14.38 -5.56
N ARG A 251 -20.49 15.25 -6.38
CA ARG A 251 -21.94 15.27 -6.62
C ARG A 251 -22.31 14.80 -8.02
N ASP A 252 -21.42 15.02 -8.98
CA ASP A 252 -21.64 14.70 -10.39
C ASP A 252 -20.71 13.58 -10.87
N THR A 253 -21.15 12.80 -11.86
CA THR A 253 -20.31 11.76 -12.49
C THR A 253 -19.04 12.34 -13.10
N GLU A 254 -19.10 13.57 -13.60
CA GLU A 254 -17.94 14.30 -14.11
C GLU A 254 -16.89 14.56 -13.03
N GLU A 255 -17.31 14.94 -11.82
CA GLU A 255 -16.39 15.17 -10.69
C GLU A 255 -15.72 13.84 -10.30
N VAL A 256 -16.49 12.75 -10.25
CA VAL A 256 -15.98 11.40 -9.97
C VAL A 256 -14.99 10.95 -11.05
N GLU A 257 -15.34 11.06 -12.33
CA GLU A 257 -14.46 10.68 -13.44
C GLU A 257 -13.15 11.48 -13.46
N ALA A 258 -13.21 12.78 -13.13
CA ALA A 258 -12.03 13.61 -12.99
C ALA A 258 -11.10 13.09 -11.87
N ILE A 259 -11.65 12.70 -10.70
CA ILE A 259 -10.84 12.12 -9.62
C ILE A 259 -10.25 10.76 -10.01
N LEU A 260 -10.98 9.92 -10.74
CA LEU A 260 -10.57 8.54 -11.05
C LEU A 260 -9.59 8.44 -12.24
N ASN A 261 -9.70 9.34 -13.22
CA ASN A 261 -8.87 9.32 -14.42
C ASN A 261 -7.72 10.34 -14.37
N GLY A 262 -7.86 11.41 -13.56
CA GLY A 262 -6.90 12.52 -13.49
C GLY A 262 -7.08 13.54 -14.63
N ASP A 263 -6.01 14.28 -14.94
CA ASP A 263 -6.01 15.28 -16.02
C ASP A 263 -5.93 14.60 -17.39
N VAL A 264 -7.10 14.32 -17.98
CA VAL A 264 -7.24 13.68 -19.30
C VAL A 264 -6.93 14.66 -20.45
N ASP A 265 -6.79 15.96 -20.17
CA ASP A 265 -6.61 17.00 -21.20
C ASP A 265 -5.24 16.96 -21.89
N GLN A 266 -4.27 16.18 -21.38
CA GLN A 266 -2.95 16.01 -22.04
C GLN A 266 -2.97 14.97 -23.17
N ASN A 267 -3.91 14.02 -23.17
CA ASN A 267 -4.09 13.01 -24.20
C ASN A 267 -5.59 12.66 -24.31
N PRO A 268 -6.38 13.32 -25.18
CA PRO A 268 -7.80 13.02 -25.30
C PRO A 268 -7.97 11.55 -25.73
N PRO A 269 -8.80 10.75 -25.03
CA PRO A 269 -9.08 9.40 -25.45
C PRO A 269 -9.76 9.46 -26.82
N THR A 270 -9.26 8.69 -27.77
CA THR A 270 -9.97 8.46 -29.04
C THR A 270 -11.33 7.81 -28.70
N GLU A 271 -12.40 8.07 -29.46
CA GLU A 271 -13.78 7.56 -29.23
C GLU A 271 -13.91 6.03 -29.01
N HIS A 272 -12.83 5.27 -29.21
CA HIS A 272 -12.79 3.80 -29.05
C HIS A 272 -11.89 3.32 -27.91
N GLN A 273 -11.32 4.25 -27.12
CA GLN A 273 -10.39 3.94 -26.04
C GLN A 273 -11.06 4.16 -24.69
N ARG A 274 -11.13 3.08 -23.89
CA ARG A 274 -11.68 3.12 -22.52
C ARG A 274 -10.93 4.17 -21.69
N PRO A 275 -11.61 4.85 -20.74
CA PRO A 275 -10.95 5.82 -19.87
C PRO A 275 -9.75 5.16 -19.19
N CYS A 276 -8.60 5.84 -19.22
CA CYS A 276 -7.40 5.35 -18.56
C CYS A 276 -7.62 5.55 -17.06
N LEU A 277 -8.08 4.50 -16.36
CA LEU A 277 -8.31 4.46 -14.90
C LEU A 277 -6.97 4.49 -14.14
N SER A 278 -6.11 5.45 -14.47
CA SER A 278 -4.72 5.58 -14.04
C SER A 278 -4.62 5.70 -12.52
N ARG A 279 -5.48 6.53 -11.91
CA ARG A 279 -5.49 6.71 -10.45
C ARG A 279 -6.08 5.53 -9.72
N ILE A 280 -7.07 4.82 -10.27
CA ILE A 280 -7.54 3.58 -9.65
C ILE A 280 -6.43 2.51 -9.68
N LYS A 281 -5.74 2.35 -10.83
CA LYS A 281 -4.59 1.45 -10.93
C LYS A 281 -3.49 1.84 -9.92
N LEU A 282 -3.24 3.13 -9.75
CA LEU A 282 -2.30 3.64 -8.74
C LEU A 282 -2.77 3.38 -7.30
N SER A 283 -4.04 3.64 -6.98
CA SER A 283 -4.63 3.41 -5.66
C SER A 283 -4.62 1.93 -5.28
N ILE A 284 -4.72 1.01 -6.25
CA ILE A 284 -4.57 -0.43 -6.02
C ILE A 284 -3.11 -0.79 -5.76
N LYS A 285 -2.17 -0.19 -6.52
CA LYS A 285 -0.74 -0.37 -6.29
C LYS A 285 -0.31 0.10 -4.89
N TYR A 286 -0.91 1.19 -4.39
CA TYR A 286 -0.66 1.73 -3.05
C TYR A 286 -1.57 1.17 -1.96
N GLU A 287 -2.39 0.16 -2.28
CA GLU A 287 -3.32 -0.50 -1.35
C GLU A 287 -4.21 0.47 -0.57
N VAL A 288 -4.81 1.45 -1.27
CA VAL A 288 -5.79 2.40 -0.71
C VAL A 288 -7.18 1.79 -0.81
N LYS A 289 -7.46 0.86 0.12
CA LYS A 289 -8.64 -0.01 0.08
C LYS A 289 -9.98 0.76 0.13
N LYS A 290 -10.15 1.67 1.10
CA LYS A 290 -11.39 2.45 1.30
C LYS A 290 -11.76 3.29 0.08
N PHE A 291 -10.79 3.90 -0.59
CA PHE A 291 -11.01 4.70 -1.80
C PHE A 291 -11.60 3.87 -2.94
N VAL A 292 -11.09 2.65 -3.15
CA VAL A 292 -11.60 1.75 -4.19
C VAL A 292 -12.95 1.16 -3.78
N ALA A 293 -13.14 0.85 -2.50
CA ALA A 293 -14.39 0.31 -1.97
C ALA A 293 -15.54 1.34 -1.90
N HIS A 294 -15.22 2.63 -2.02
CA HIS A 294 -16.19 3.72 -1.94
C HIS A 294 -17.35 3.54 -2.95
N PRO A 295 -18.62 3.76 -2.55
CA PRO A 295 -19.79 3.55 -3.41
C PRO A 295 -19.71 4.27 -4.76
N ASN A 296 -19.27 5.54 -4.80
CA ASN A 296 -19.14 6.29 -6.06
C ASN A 296 -18.12 5.66 -7.02
N CYS A 297 -17.01 5.15 -6.48
CA CYS A 297 -15.99 4.46 -7.27
C CYS A 297 -16.51 3.10 -7.78
N GLN A 298 -17.15 2.33 -6.91
CA GLN A 298 -17.75 1.03 -7.25
C GLN A 298 -18.85 1.16 -8.31
N GLN A 299 -19.66 2.21 -8.25
CA GLN A 299 -20.67 2.49 -9.26
C GLN A 299 -20.04 2.73 -10.63
N GLN A 300 -18.95 3.50 -10.71
CA GLN A 300 -18.23 3.74 -11.97
C GLN A 300 -17.53 2.48 -12.49
N LEU A 301 -16.98 1.65 -11.61
CA LEU A 301 -16.41 0.36 -12.02
C LEU A 301 -17.49 -0.59 -12.54
N LEU A 302 -18.69 -0.58 -11.94
CA LEU A 302 -19.83 -1.38 -12.37
C LEU A 302 -20.38 -0.96 -13.73
N THR A 303 -20.41 0.35 -14.04
CA THR A 303 -20.85 0.83 -15.36
C THR A 303 -19.90 0.37 -16.46
N ILE A 304 -18.59 0.36 -16.20
CA ILE A 304 -17.57 -0.17 -17.11
C ILE A 304 -17.65 -1.71 -17.20
N TRP A 305 -17.92 -2.40 -16.10
CA TRP A 305 -17.99 -3.86 -16.06
C TRP A 305 -19.14 -4.44 -16.92
N TYR A 306 -20.31 -3.81 -16.87
CA TYR A 306 -21.50 -4.16 -17.67
C TYR A 306 -21.64 -3.34 -18.96
N GLU A 307 -20.53 -2.80 -19.48
CA GLU A 307 -20.50 -2.09 -20.77
C GLU A 307 -21.16 -2.95 -21.87
N ASN A 308 -22.07 -2.35 -22.66
CA ASN A 308 -22.87 -3.02 -23.71
C ASN A 308 -23.89 -4.08 -23.22
N LEU A 309 -24.02 -4.30 -21.90
CA LEU A 309 -24.93 -5.27 -21.27
C LEU A 309 -25.72 -4.64 -20.11
N SER A 310 -26.23 -3.42 -20.31
CA SER A 310 -26.99 -2.66 -19.30
C SER A 310 -28.18 -3.44 -18.74
N GLY A 311 -28.89 -4.18 -19.61
CA GLY A 311 -30.04 -4.99 -19.24
C GLY A 311 -29.73 -6.13 -18.28
N LEU A 312 -28.50 -6.67 -18.27
CA LEU A 312 -28.11 -7.82 -17.43
C LEU A 312 -27.77 -7.42 -15.99
N ARG A 313 -27.41 -6.14 -15.76
CA ARG A 313 -27.02 -5.63 -14.44
C ARG A 313 -28.13 -5.82 -13.40
N GLN A 314 -29.37 -5.49 -13.76
CA GLN A 314 -30.55 -5.50 -12.88
C GLN A 314 -31.29 -6.85 -12.84
N GLN A 315 -30.83 -7.86 -13.59
CA GLN A 315 -31.53 -9.14 -13.67
C GLN A 315 -31.32 -10.01 -12.43
N SER A 316 -32.28 -10.90 -12.19
CA SER A 316 -32.21 -11.91 -11.14
C SER A 316 -31.05 -12.87 -11.36
N ILE A 317 -30.62 -13.52 -10.27
CA ILE A 317 -29.55 -14.52 -10.30
C ILE A 317 -29.89 -15.65 -11.28
N GLY A 318 -31.17 -16.05 -11.39
CA GLY A 318 -31.61 -17.08 -12.32
C GLY A 318 -31.31 -16.76 -13.79
N VAL A 319 -31.57 -15.53 -14.23
CA VAL A 319 -31.26 -15.09 -15.61
C VAL A 319 -29.75 -15.01 -15.84
N LYS A 320 -28.98 -14.59 -14.83
CA LYS A 320 -27.51 -14.59 -14.89
C LYS A 320 -26.97 -16.02 -15.04
N CYS A 321 -27.49 -16.97 -14.27
CA CYS A 321 -27.16 -18.40 -14.40
C CYS A 321 -27.53 -18.95 -15.77
N LEU A 322 -28.71 -18.61 -16.30
CA LEU A 322 -29.13 -19.00 -17.65
C LEU A 322 -28.17 -18.45 -18.72
N THR A 323 -27.70 -17.21 -18.56
CA THR A 323 -26.70 -16.61 -19.45
C THR A 323 -25.38 -17.36 -19.39
N VAL A 324 -24.90 -17.73 -18.20
CA VAL A 324 -23.67 -18.54 -18.03
C VAL A 324 -23.81 -19.92 -18.67
N LEU A 325 -24.96 -20.59 -18.50
CA LEU A 325 -25.26 -21.86 -19.16
C LEU A 325 -25.29 -21.71 -20.70
N GLY A 326 -25.93 -20.65 -21.21
CA GLY A 326 -25.93 -20.33 -22.63
C GLY A 326 -24.52 -20.12 -23.19
N VAL A 327 -23.65 -19.39 -22.47
CA VAL A 327 -22.23 -19.22 -22.83
C VAL A 327 -21.47 -20.54 -22.75
N THR A 328 -21.81 -21.43 -21.82
CA THR A 328 -21.19 -22.76 -21.69
C THR A 328 -21.39 -23.61 -22.93
N VAL A 329 -22.63 -23.67 -23.43
CA VAL A 329 -22.93 -24.38 -24.68
C VAL A 329 -22.38 -23.62 -25.90
N GLY A 330 -22.44 -22.29 -25.86
CA GLY A 330 -22.08 -21.42 -26.97
C GLY A 330 -20.59 -21.08 -27.14
N LEU A 331 -19.72 -21.41 -26.17
CA LEU A 331 -18.32 -20.99 -26.16
C LEU A 331 -17.54 -21.27 -27.46
N PRO A 332 -17.59 -22.49 -28.06
CA PRO A 332 -16.86 -22.74 -29.30
C PRO A 332 -17.36 -21.87 -30.47
N PHE A 333 -18.67 -21.62 -30.54
CA PHE A 333 -19.28 -20.77 -31.58
C PHE A 333 -18.91 -19.30 -31.39
N LEU A 334 -18.91 -18.81 -30.16
CA LEU A 334 -18.52 -17.45 -29.81
C LEU A 334 -17.04 -17.19 -30.15
N ALA A 335 -16.16 -18.15 -29.90
CA ALA A 335 -14.75 -18.06 -30.25
C ALA A 335 -14.53 -17.95 -31.77
N ILE A 336 -15.23 -18.78 -32.55
CA ILE A 336 -15.17 -18.74 -34.02
C ILE A 336 -15.73 -17.42 -34.56
N ALA A 337 -16.87 -16.97 -34.04
CA ALA A 337 -17.49 -15.71 -34.45
C ALA A 337 -16.58 -14.49 -34.18
N TYR A 338 -15.89 -14.46 -33.04
CA TYR A 338 -14.93 -13.41 -32.73
C TYR A 338 -13.70 -13.43 -33.65
N TRP A 339 -13.24 -14.61 -34.06
CA TRP A 339 -12.11 -14.76 -34.97
C TRP A 339 -12.43 -14.26 -36.39
N ILE A 340 -13.61 -14.60 -36.90
CA ILE A 340 -14.06 -14.22 -38.26
C ILE A 340 -14.48 -12.74 -38.31
N MET A 341 -15.23 -12.26 -37.32
CA MET A 341 -15.84 -10.92 -37.36
C MET A 341 -15.74 -10.19 -36.01
N PRO A 342 -14.55 -9.69 -35.65
CA PRO A 342 -14.31 -9.03 -34.36
C PRO A 342 -15.08 -7.71 -34.19
N CYS A 343 -15.46 -7.06 -35.29
CA CYS A 343 -16.18 -5.79 -35.28
C CYS A 343 -17.73 -5.94 -35.24
N SER A 344 -18.24 -7.18 -35.17
CA SER A 344 -19.68 -7.42 -35.08
C SER A 344 -20.27 -7.03 -33.72
N LYS A 345 -21.60 -6.88 -33.63
CA LYS A 345 -22.30 -6.69 -32.34
C LYS A 345 -21.93 -7.79 -31.33
N LEU A 346 -21.83 -9.05 -31.79
CA LEU A 346 -21.39 -10.18 -30.94
C LEU A 346 -19.92 -10.05 -30.50
N GLY A 347 -19.05 -9.57 -31.38
CA GLY A 347 -17.64 -9.30 -31.05
C GLY A 347 -17.47 -8.16 -30.03
N GLN A 348 -18.30 -7.12 -30.12
CA GLN A 348 -18.36 -6.04 -29.13
C GLN A 348 -18.88 -6.54 -27.77
N ILE A 349 -19.90 -7.40 -27.77
CA ILE A 349 -20.41 -8.04 -26.54
C ILE A 349 -19.33 -8.91 -25.90
N LEU A 350 -18.58 -9.72 -26.66
CA LEU A 350 -17.50 -10.57 -26.10
C LEU A 350 -16.31 -9.74 -25.58
N ARG A 351 -16.11 -8.52 -26.10
CA ARG A 351 -15.08 -7.58 -25.59
C ARG A 351 -15.50 -6.93 -24.26
N SER A 352 -16.77 -7.01 -23.87
CA SER A 352 -17.21 -6.52 -22.56
C SER A 352 -16.49 -7.28 -21.43
N PRO A 353 -16.08 -6.60 -20.34
CA PRO A 353 -15.31 -7.24 -19.26
C PRO A 353 -16.04 -8.42 -18.63
N PHE A 354 -17.34 -8.28 -18.38
CA PHE A 354 -18.18 -9.35 -17.83
C PHE A 354 -18.17 -10.61 -18.70
N MET A 355 -18.32 -10.48 -20.03
CA MET A 355 -18.33 -11.65 -20.92
C MET A 355 -16.96 -12.32 -21.01
N LYS A 356 -15.86 -11.56 -20.95
CA LYS A 356 -14.52 -12.14 -20.84
C LYS A 356 -14.43 -13.01 -19.58
N PHE A 357 -14.80 -12.47 -18.43
CA PHE A 357 -14.76 -13.20 -17.17
C PHE A 357 -15.61 -14.48 -17.21
N VAL A 358 -16.85 -14.39 -17.71
CA VAL A 358 -17.71 -15.57 -17.85
C VAL A 358 -17.10 -16.59 -18.79
N ALA A 359 -16.55 -16.17 -19.94
CA ALA A 359 -15.92 -17.08 -20.90
C ALA A 359 -14.69 -17.81 -20.32
N HIS A 360 -13.86 -17.11 -19.52
CA HIS A 360 -12.72 -17.73 -18.82
C HIS A 360 -13.18 -18.69 -17.72
N ALA A 361 -14.16 -18.30 -16.90
CA ALA A 361 -14.72 -19.16 -15.86
C ALA A 361 -15.35 -20.43 -16.46
N VAL A 362 -16.15 -20.29 -17.51
CA VAL A 362 -16.79 -21.39 -18.23
C VAL A 362 -15.76 -22.31 -18.89
N SER A 363 -14.72 -21.77 -19.52
CA SER A 363 -13.66 -22.62 -20.07
C SER A 363 -12.97 -23.45 -18.99
N PHE A 364 -12.74 -22.84 -17.83
CA PHE A 364 -12.12 -23.53 -16.70
C PHE A 364 -13.03 -24.61 -16.10
N THR A 365 -14.35 -24.37 -16.00
CA THR A 365 -15.29 -25.43 -15.56
C THR A 365 -15.39 -26.56 -16.57
N ILE A 366 -15.33 -26.28 -17.88
CA ILE A 366 -15.23 -27.33 -18.92
C ILE A 366 -13.93 -28.13 -18.75
N PHE A 367 -12.80 -27.49 -18.45
CA PHE A 367 -11.54 -28.17 -18.17
C PHE A 367 -11.65 -29.13 -16.98
N LEU A 368 -12.25 -28.69 -15.86
CA LEU A 368 -12.51 -29.57 -14.72
C LEU A 368 -13.46 -30.73 -15.08
N GLY A 369 -14.50 -30.45 -15.87
CA GLY A 369 -15.39 -31.47 -16.43
C GLY A 369 -14.64 -32.51 -17.26
N LEU A 370 -13.68 -32.09 -18.11
CA LEU A 370 -12.84 -33.00 -18.89
C LEU A 370 -11.94 -33.88 -18.01
N LEU A 371 -11.42 -33.35 -16.89
CA LEU A 371 -10.66 -34.15 -15.93
C LEU A 371 -11.51 -35.24 -15.28
N ILE A 372 -12.76 -34.91 -14.92
CA ILE A 372 -13.73 -35.87 -14.36
C ILE A 372 -14.10 -36.92 -15.41
N LEU A 373 -14.36 -36.50 -16.66
CA LEU A 373 -14.66 -37.42 -17.77
C LEU A 373 -13.48 -38.34 -18.09
N ASN A 374 -12.24 -37.89 -17.94
CA ASN A 374 -11.08 -38.76 -18.12
C ASN A 374 -10.99 -39.88 -17.05
N ALA A 375 -11.62 -39.66 -15.90
CA ALA A 375 -11.71 -40.66 -14.82
C ALA A 375 -13.00 -41.51 -14.89
N SER A 376 -14.02 -41.10 -15.66
CA SER A 376 -15.37 -41.68 -15.59
C SER A 376 -15.43 -43.15 -15.96
N ASP A 377 -14.59 -43.60 -16.91
CA ASP A 377 -14.53 -45.01 -17.37
C ASP A 377 -14.17 -45.99 -16.24
N ARG A 378 -13.71 -45.49 -15.08
CA ARG A 378 -13.27 -46.27 -13.92
C ARG A 378 -14.19 -46.13 -12.69
N PHE A 379 -15.31 -45.41 -12.79
CA PHE A 379 -16.19 -45.15 -11.63
C PHE A 379 -16.88 -46.41 -11.08
N GLU A 380 -17.23 -47.37 -11.94
CA GLU A 380 -17.79 -48.66 -11.50
C GLU A 380 -16.71 -49.65 -11.02
N GLY A 381 -15.44 -49.23 -10.98
CA GLY A 381 -14.30 -50.08 -10.70
C GLY A 381 -13.68 -50.68 -11.97
N VAL A 382 -12.45 -51.19 -11.85
CA VAL A 382 -11.72 -51.79 -12.97
C VAL A 382 -12.11 -53.26 -13.09
N LYS A 383 -12.51 -53.69 -14.29
CA LYS A 383 -13.00 -55.06 -14.56
C LYS A 383 -11.92 -56.14 -14.45
N ASN A 384 -10.64 -55.78 -14.61
CA ASN A 384 -9.52 -56.73 -14.66
C ASN A 384 -8.61 -56.58 -13.44
N LEU A 385 -7.99 -57.69 -13.04
CA LEU A 385 -7.04 -57.67 -11.93
C LEU A 385 -5.70 -57.05 -12.36
N PRO A 386 -4.92 -56.45 -11.44
CA PRO A 386 -3.64 -55.80 -11.76
C PRO A 386 -2.52 -56.74 -12.28
N ASN A 387 -2.70 -58.05 -12.15
CA ASN A 387 -1.76 -59.10 -12.57
C ASN A 387 -2.06 -59.65 -13.97
N GLU A 388 -3.23 -59.37 -14.54
CA GLU A 388 -3.65 -59.88 -15.86
C GLU A 388 -3.25 -58.91 -16.99
N THR A 389 -2.76 -59.46 -18.10
CA THR A 389 -2.38 -58.68 -19.30
C THR A 389 -3.36 -58.98 -20.44
N ILE A 390 -4.05 -57.96 -20.94
CA ILE A 390 -4.97 -58.08 -22.08
C ILE A 390 -4.44 -57.25 -23.25
N THR A 391 -4.18 -57.92 -24.37
CA THR A 391 -3.73 -57.33 -25.63
C THR A 391 -4.79 -57.51 -26.71
N ASP A 392 -5.01 -56.51 -27.56
CA ASP A 392 -6.00 -56.62 -28.65
C ASP A 392 -5.50 -57.52 -29.79
N HIS A 393 -4.18 -57.59 -29.95
CA HIS A 393 -3.48 -58.39 -30.95
C HIS A 393 -2.37 -59.19 -30.24
N PRO A 394 -2.14 -60.46 -30.57
CA PRO A 394 -1.15 -61.28 -29.87
C PRO A 394 0.31 -60.85 -30.12
N ARG A 395 0.56 -60.02 -31.13
CA ARG A 395 1.85 -59.36 -31.40
C ARG A 395 2.05 -58.02 -30.67
N GLN A 396 0.99 -57.48 -30.08
CA GLN A 396 1.04 -56.17 -29.43
C GLN A 396 1.65 -56.29 -28.03
N VAL A 397 2.65 -55.47 -27.75
CA VAL A 397 3.23 -55.31 -26.42
C VAL A 397 2.19 -54.66 -25.51
N PHE A 398 1.88 -55.32 -24.39
CA PHE A 398 0.88 -54.87 -23.41
C PHE A 398 1.04 -53.40 -23.02
N ARG A 399 2.30 -52.94 -22.87
CA ARG A 399 2.58 -51.55 -22.47
C ARG A 399 2.03 -50.50 -23.44
N VAL A 400 2.04 -50.75 -24.75
CA VAL A 400 1.58 -49.78 -25.75
C VAL A 400 0.11 -49.45 -25.54
N LYS A 401 -0.72 -50.46 -25.25
CA LYS A 401 -2.15 -50.30 -24.98
C LYS A 401 -2.42 -49.46 -23.73
N THR A 402 -1.57 -49.59 -22.70
CA THR A 402 -1.72 -48.85 -21.44
C THR A 402 -1.23 -47.41 -21.51
N THR A 403 -0.22 -47.10 -22.35
CA THR A 403 0.42 -45.79 -22.41
C THR A 403 -0.05 -44.92 -23.59
N GLN A 404 -0.92 -45.41 -24.46
CA GLN A 404 -1.47 -44.63 -25.56
C GLN A 404 -2.30 -43.45 -25.05
N PHE A 405 -2.30 -42.35 -25.82
CA PHE A 405 -3.08 -41.16 -25.48
C PHE A 405 -4.53 -41.31 -25.93
N SER A 406 -5.46 -41.03 -25.02
CA SER A 406 -6.88 -40.92 -25.36
C SER A 406 -7.21 -39.55 -25.96
N TRP A 407 -8.37 -39.44 -26.62
CA TRP A 407 -8.86 -38.16 -27.13
C TRP A 407 -9.11 -37.13 -26.01
N THR A 408 -9.58 -37.58 -24.84
CA THR A 408 -9.76 -36.73 -23.65
C THR A 408 -8.43 -36.17 -23.16
N GLU A 409 -7.39 -37.00 -23.08
CA GLU A 409 -6.03 -36.57 -22.69
C GLU A 409 -5.44 -35.55 -23.68
N LEU A 410 -5.64 -35.75 -24.99
CA LEU A 410 -5.21 -34.80 -26.03
C LEU A 410 -5.91 -33.43 -25.88
N LEU A 411 -7.20 -33.44 -25.56
CA LEU A 411 -7.94 -32.20 -25.24
C LEU A 411 -7.36 -31.53 -23.99
N ILE A 412 -7.17 -32.27 -22.89
CA ILE A 412 -6.57 -31.73 -21.65
C ILE A 412 -5.20 -31.11 -21.94
N MET A 413 -4.33 -31.77 -22.71
CA MET A 413 -3.03 -31.22 -23.11
C MET A 413 -3.16 -29.90 -23.88
N LYS A 414 -4.14 -29.78 -24.79
CA LYS A 414 -4.41 -28.53 -25.50
C LYS A 414 -4.85 -27.40 -24.57
N TRP A 415 -5.67 -27.70 -23.55
CA TRP A 415 -6.06 -26.73 -22.52
C TRP A 415 -4.86 -26.29 -21.67
N VAL A 416 -4.03 -27.24 -21.22
CA VAL A 416 -2.82 -26.94 -20.45
C VAL A 416 -1.86 -26.06 -21.24
N LEU A 417 -1.63 -26.34 -22.53
CA LEU A 417 -0.84 -25.45 -23.40
C LEU A 417 -1.45 -24.04 -23.51
N GLY A 418 -2.77 -23.94 -23.62
CA GLY A 418 -3.47 -22.65 -23.61
C GLY A 418 -3.27 -21.89 -22.30
N MET A 419 -3.35 -22.56 -21.15
CA MET A 419 -3.11 -21.94 -19.84
C MET A 419 -1.65 -21.49 -19.68
N ILE A 420 -0.68 -22.32 -20.07
CA ILE A 420 0.75 -21.95 -20.08
C ILE A 420 0.99 -20.70 -20.92
N TRP A 421 0.40 -20.63 -22.12
CA TRP A 421 0.52 -19.45 -22.98
C TRP A 421 -0.08 -18.17 -22.35
N SER A 422 -1.14 -18.32 -21.55
CA SER A 422 -1.73 -17.20 -20.80
C SER A 422 -0.78 -16.72 -19.69
N GLU A 423 -0.23 -17.64 -18.90
CA GLU A 423 0.72 -17.32 -17.82
C GLU A 423 2.00 -16.69 -18.38
N CYS A 424 2.54 -17.19 -19.50
CA CYS A 424 3.70 -16.59 -20.14
C CYS A 424 3.44 -15.12 -20.56
N LYS A 425 2.22 -14.81 -21.01
CA LYS A 425 1.84 -13.42 -21.33
C LYS A 425 1.75 -12.55 -20.08
N GLU A 426 1.22 -13.08 -18.98
CA GLU A 426 1.13 -12.37 -17.70
C GLU A 426 2.51 -12.04 -17.14
N ILE A 427 3.41 -13.02 -17.11
CA ILE A 427 4.80 -12.84 -16.65
C ILE A 427 5.51 -11.79 -17.52
N TRP A 428 5.21 -11.73 -18.82
CA TRP A 428 5.79 -10.74 -19.73
C TRP A 428 5.25 -9.33 -19.52
N THR A 429 3.96 -9.17 -19.17
CA THR A 429 3.38 -7.84 -18.94
C THR A 429 3.75 -7.26 -17.59
N ASP A 430 3.71 -8.09 -16.54
CA ASP A 430 3.82 -7.64 -15.15
C ASP A 430 5.27 -7.71 -14.66
N GLY A 431 6.07 -8.57 -15.27
CA GLY A 431 7.44 -8.86 -14.87
C GLY A 431 7.51 -9.90 -13.74
N PRO A 432 8.66 -10.58 -13.59
CA PRO A 432 8.79 -11.73 -12.70
C PRO A 432 8.66 -11.37 -11.22
N ARG A 433 9.08 -10.16 -10.82
CA ARG A 433 9.03 -9.72 -9.42
C ARG A 433 7.60 -9.52 -8.94
N GLU A 434 6.78 -8.84 -9.72
CA GLU A 434 5.38 -8.58 -9.35
C GLU A 434 4.57 -9.88 -9.39
N TYR A 435 4.83 -10.75 -10.37
CA TYR A 435 4.17 -12.05 -10.50
C TYR A 435 4.38 -12.95 -9.27
N VAL A 436 5.62 -13.11 -8.79
CA VAL A 436 5.94 -14.00 -7.66
C VAL A 436 5.42 -13.48 -6.32
N MET A 437 5.19 -12.16 -6.19
CA MET A 437 4.59 -11.58 -4.98
C MET A 437 3.12 -11.98 -4.78
N HIS A 438 2.45 -12.48 -5.82
CA HIS A 438 1.10 -13.04 -5.73
C HIS A 438 1.17 -14.57 -5.56
N LEU A 439 0.90 -15.04 -4.33
CA LEU A 439 0.93 -16.48 -3.98
C LEU A 439 0.06 -17.35 -4.89
N TRP A 440 -1.07 -16.81 -5.33
CA TRP A 440 -1.98 -17.50 -6.24
C TRP A 440 -1.33 -17.76 -7.61
N ASN A 441 -0.59 -16.78 -8.15
CA ASN A 441 0.14 -16.93 -9.41
C ASN A 441 1.23 -18.01 -9.29
N VAL A 442 1.90 -18.09 -8.15
CA VAL A 442 2.87 -19.15 -7.85
C VAL A 442 2.21 -20.53 -7.81
N LEU A 443 1.00 -20.64 -7.24
CA LEU A 443 0.23 -21.88 -7.23
C LEU A 443 -0.16 -22.30 -8.66
N ASP A 444 -0.61 -21.37 -9.50
CA ASP A 444 -0.97 -21.65 -10.90
C ASP A 444 0.26 -22.10 -11.72
N PHE A 445 1.40 -21.42 -11.56
CA PHE A 445 2.67 -21.85 -12.18
C PHE A 445 3.09 -23.26 -11.70
N GLY A 446 2.98 -23.53 -10.40
CA GLY A 446 3.25 -24.84 -9.80
C GLY A 446 2.34 -25.92 -10.39
N MET A 447 1.03 -25.71 -10.42
CA MET A 447 0.04 -26.62 -10.99
C MET A 447 0.33 -26.95 -12.46
N LEU A 448 0.59 -25.93 -13.28
CA LEU A 448 0.90 -26.12 -14.70
C LEU A 448 2.24 -26.86 -14.90
N SER A 449 3.25 -26.56 -14.10
CA SER A 449 4.55 -27.24 -14.16
C SER A 449 4.43 -28.74 -13.84
N ILE A 450 3.56 -29.11 -12.88
CA ILE A 450 3.29 -30.51 -12.53
C ILE A 450 2.53 -31.22 -13.65
N PHE A 451 1.56 -30.56 -14.30
CA PHE A 451 0.90 -31.12 -15.49
C PHE A 451 1.90 -31.40 -16.61
N VAL A 452 2.81 -30.46 -16.92
CA VAL A 452 3.85 -30.66 -17.94
C VAL A 452 4.79 -31.80 -17.56
N ALA A 453 5.23 -31.87 -16.30
CA ALA A 453 6.07 -32.96 -15.82
C ALA A 453 5.38 -34.34 -15.93
N SER A 454 4.07 -34.41 -15.62
CA SER A 454 3.29 -35.63 -15.77
C SER A 454 3.14 -36.06 -17.23
N PHE A 455 2.78 -35.14 -18.13
CA PHE A 455 2.62 -35.44 -19.55
C PHE A 455 3.94 -35.80 -20.23
N THR A 456 5.05 -35.15 -19.85
CA THR A 456 6.38 -35.50 -20.36
C THR A 456 6.83 -36.89 -19.89
N ALA A 457 6.59 -37.25 -18.63
CA ALA A 457 6.85 -38.61 -18.13
C ALA A 457 6.01 -39.66 -18.87
N ARG A 458 4.73 -39.37 -19.14
CA ARG A 458 3.83 -40.23 -19.95
C ARG A 458 4.32 -40.37 -21.39
N PHE A 459 4.71 -39.26 -22.01
CA PHE A 459 5.25 -39.25 -23.37
C PHE A 459 6.54 -40.08 -23.47
N MET A 460 7.42 -39.99 -22.47
CA MET A 460 8.62 -40.82 -22.40
C MET A 460 8.30 -42.31 -22.22
N ALA A 461 7.28 -42.65 -21.43
CA ALA A 461 6.79 -44.03 -21.29
C ALA A 461 6.26 -44.56 -22.63
N PHE A 462 5.47 -43.75 -23.33
CA PHE A 462 4.93 -44.07 -24.66
C PHE A 462 6.06 -44.28 -25.69
N LEU A 463 7.04 -43.38 -25.79
CA LEU A 463 8.17 -43.53 -26.71
C LEU A 463 8.96 -44.83 -26.47
N LYS A 464 9.19 -45.22 -25.22
CA LYS A 464 9.87 -46.47 -24.89
C LYS A 464 9.03 -47.70 -25.25
N ALA A 465 7.72 -47.66 -25.00
CA ALA A 465 6.80 -48.73 -25.38
C ALA A 465 6.71 -48.87 -26.92
N SER A 466 6.63 -47.76 -27.66
CA SER A 466 6.61 -47.77 -29.13
C SER A 466 7.93 -48.31 -29.72
N LYS A 467 9.08 -47.98 -29.13
CA LYS A 467 10.37 -48.58 -29.53
C LYS A 467 10.41 -50.09 -29.28
N ALA A 468 9.86 -50.54 -28.15
CA ALA A 468 9.77 -51.97 -27.86
C ALA A 468 8.85 -52.70 -28.84
N GLN A 469 7.71 -52.11 -29.22
CA GLN A 469 6.83 -52.64 -30.25
C GLN A 469 7.54 -52.74 -31.61
N LEU A 470 8.21 -51.67 -32.04
CA LEU A 470 8.95 -51.65 -33.30
C LEU A 470 10.04 -52.73 -33.35
N TYR A 471 10.72 -52.98 -32.23
CA TYR A 471 11.71 -54.06 -32.15
C TYR A 471 11.05 -55.43 -32.36
N VAL A 472 9.92 -55.68 -31.69
CA VAL A 472 9.17 -56.93 -31.81
C VAL A 472 8.71 -57.15 -33.25
N ASP A 473 8.16 -56.11 -33.88
CA ASP A 473 7.66 -56.16 -35.26
C ASP A 473 8.78 -56.47 -36.28
N LEU A 474 10.01 -56.00 -36.03
CA LEU A 474 11.16 -56.19 -36.94
C LEU A 474 11.95 -57.48 -36.70
N HIS A 475 12.07 -57.94 -35.44
CA HIS A 475 13.01 -59.01 -35.06
C HIS A 475 12.35 -60.31 -34.60
N VAL A 476 11.03 -60.32 -34.34
CA VAL A 476 10.32 -61.53 -33.87
C VAL A 476 9.49 -62.13 -35.01
N PRO A 477 9.88 -63.28 -35.57
CA PRO A 477 9.15 -63.91 -36.67
C PRO A 477 7.84 -64.60 -36.22
N ASN A 478 7.71 -64.93 -34.93
CA ASN A 478 6.57 -65.67 -34.38
C ASN A 478 5.26 -64.87 -34.45
N HIS A 479 4.13 -65.58 -34.56
CA HIS A 479 2.80 -64.98 -34.64
C HIS A 479 2.31 -64.45 -33.26
N ASP A 480 2.81 -65.03 -32.17
CA ASP A 480 2.47 -64.65 -30.78
C ASP A 480 3.72 -64.28 -29.99
N ILE A 481 3.63 -63.20 -29.21
CA ILE A 481 4.74 -62.64 -28.43
C ILE A 481 5.10 -63.47 -27.19
N SER A 482 4.13 -64.23 -26.66
CA SER A 482 4.27 -65.04 -25.43
C SER A 482 5.19 -66.26 -25.59
N ASN A 483 5.30 -66.78 -26.82
CA ASN A 483 6.10 -67.96 -27.13
C ASN A 483 7.52 -67.63 -27.61
N ALA A 484 7.87 -66.33 -27.74
CA ALA A 484 9.17 -65.88 -28.22
C ALA A 484 10.13 -65.54 -27.06
N SER A 485 11.40 -65.97 -27.15
CA SER A 485 12.44 -65.58 -26.20
C SER A 485 12.90 -64.14 -26.47
N LEU A 486 12.39 -63.20 -25.67
CA LEU A 486 12.71 -61.77 -25.78
C LEU A 486 13.92 -61.37 -24.91
N PRO A 487 14.73 -60.39 -25.33
CA PRO A 487 15.71 -59.76 -24.46
C PRO A 487 15.05 -59.16 -23.21
N ALA A 488 15.75 -59.22 -22.07
CA ALA A 488 15.20 -58.81 -20.78
C ALA A 488 14.64 -57.37 -20.75
N ASP A 489 15.26 -56.45 -21.50
CA ASP A 489 14.83 -55.05 -21.60
C ASP A 489 13.49 -54.88 -22.33
N ILE A 490 13.18 -55.78 -23.27
CA ILE A 490 11.92 -55.76 -24.04
C ILE A 490 10.85 -56.57 -23.32
N ALA A 491 11.24 -57.70 -22.70
CA ALA A 491 10.37 -58.52 -21.86
C ALA A 491 9.77 -57.73 -20.68
N TYR A 492 10.47 -56.70 -20.18
CA TYR A 492 9.92 -55.80 -19.16
C TYR A 492 8.60 -55.14 -19.60
N PHE A 493 8.46 -54.77 -20.88
CA PHE A 493 7.27 -54.08 -21.40
C PHE A 493 6.08 -55.03 -21.63
N THR A 494 6.26 -56.34 -21.49
CA THR A 494 5.15 -57.31 -21.53
C THR A 494 4.56 -57.58 -20.14
N TYR A 495 5.19 -57.11 -19.05
CA TYR A 495 4.74 -57.38 -17.69
C TYR A 495 3.55 -56.53 -17.23
N ALA A 496 2.71 -57.13 -16.38
CA ALA A 496 1.62 -56.48 -15.66
C ALA A 496 2.12 -55.55 -14.52
N ARG A 497 1.20 -54.75 -13.95
CA ARG A 497 1.52 -53.65 -13.01
C ARG A 497 2.27 -54.12 -11.76
N ASN A 498 2.03 -55.35 -11.30
CA ASN A 498 2.69 -55.94 -10.13
C ASN A 498 4.21 -56.08 -10.24
N ARG A 499 4.76 -56.16 -11.46
CA ARG A 499 6.19 -56.33 -11.72
C ARG A 499 6.86 -55.07 -12.29
N TRP A 500 6.16 -53.94 -12.30
CA TRP A 500 6.75 -52.68 -12.74
C TRP A 500 7.82 -52.21 -11.76
N ARG A 501 8.84 -51.56 -12.29
CA ARG A 501 9.89 -50.96 -11.44
C ARG A 501 9.26 -49.83 -10.60
N PRO A 502 9.65 -49.64 -9.32
CA PRO A 502 9.09 -48.57 -8.50
C PRO A 502 9.28 -47.16 -9.08
N SER A 503 10.36 -46.94 -9.83
CA SER A 503 10.70 -45.67 -10.49
C SER A 503 10.23 -45.58 -11.94
N ASP A 504 9.22 -46.36 -12.32
CA ASP A 504 8.71 -46.42 -13.69
C ASP A 504 8.03 -45.09 -14.08
N PRO A 505 8.34 -44.48 -15.25
CA PRO A 505 7.83 -43.16 -15.62
C PRO A 505 6.29 -43.06 -15.65
N GLN A 506 5.59 -44.17 -15.89
CA GLN A 506 4.13 -44.23 -15.85
C GLN A 506 3.58 -43.99 -14.44
N ILE A 507 4.19 -44.58 -13.41
CA ILE A 507 3.76 -44.41 -12.01
C ILE A 507 4.01 -42.97 -11.57
N ILE A 508 5.18 -42.42 -11.94
CA ILE A 508 5.52 -41.01 -11.67
C ILE A 508 4.51 -40.08 -12.36
N SER A 509 4.18 -40.36 -13.62
CA SER A 509 3.16 -39.60 -14.37
C SER A 509 1.81 -39.62 -13.66
N GLU A 510 1.31 -40.80 -13.27
CA GLU A 510 0.03 -40.96 -12.56
C GLU A 510 0.03 -40.23 -11.20
N GLY A 511 1.11 -40.33 -10.42
CA GLY A 511 1.24 -39.64 -9.14
C GLY A 511 1.23 -38.12 -9.29
N LEU A 512 2.03 -37.57 -10.22
CA LEU A 512 2.05 -36.14 -10.49
C LEU A 512 0.72 -35.65 -11.08
N TYR A 513 0.08 -36.44 -11.95
CA TYR A 513 -1.23 -36.11 -12.51
C TYR A 513 -2.29 -35.98 -11.42
N ALA A 514 -2.34 -36.90 -10.47
CA ALA A 514 -3.28 -36.85 -9.35
C ALA A 514 -3.09 -35.57 -8.50
N ILE A 515 -1.84 -35.20 -8.20
CA ILE A 515 -1.53 -33.95 -7.50
C ILE A 515 -2.00 -32.74 -8.32
N ALA A 516 -1.73 -32.73 -9.62
CA ALA A 516 -2.13 -31.64 -10.52
C ALA A 516 -3.67 -31.49 -10.60
N VAL A 517 -4.42 -32.60 -10.59
CA VAL A 517 -5.88 -32.58 -10.54
C VAL A 517 -6.38 -31.91 -9.26
N VAL A 518 -5.85 -32.27 -8.08
CA VAL A 518 -6.24 -31.63 -6.81
C VAL A 518 -5.94 -30.13 -6.83
N LEU A 519 -4.73 -29.74 -7.26
CA LEU A 519 -4.36 -28.33 -7.37
C LEU A 519 -5.25 -27.58 -8.38
N SER A 520 -5.67 -28.23 -9.46
CA SER A 520 -6.59 -27.60 -10.41
C SER A 520 -7.94 -27.27 -9.77
N PHE A 521 -8.53 -28.13 -8.94
CA PHE A 521 -9.78 -27.79 -8.24
C PHE A 521 -9.63 -26.62 -7.27
N SER A 522 -8.45 -26.46 -6.65
CA SER A 522 -8.19 -25.32 -5.76
C SER A 522 -8.30 -23.96 -6.47
N ARG A 523 -8.10 -23.93 -7.80
CA ARG A 523 -8.17 -22.71 -8.62
C ARG A 523 -9.60 -22.12 -8.72
N ILE A 524 -10.65 -22.86 -8.36
CA ILE A 524 -12.02 -22.29 -8.25
C ILE A 524 -12.05 -21.08 -7.31
N ALA A 525 -11.14 -21.02 -6.33
CA ALA A 525 -10.97 -19.89 -5.45
C ALA A 525 -10.76 -18.55 -6.18
N TYR A 526 -10.26 -18.51 -7.41
CA TYR A 526 -10.13 -17.25 -8.16
C TYR A 526 -11.46 -16.65 -8.62
N ILE A 527 -12.50 -17.47 -8.76
CA ILE A 527 -13.81 -17.07 -9.28
C ILE A 527 -14.74 -16.65 -8.13
N LEU A 528 -14.56 -17.24 -6.95
CA LEU A 528 -15.36 -16.99 -5.75
C LEU A 528 -15.46 -15.51 -5.31
N PRO A 529 -14.42 -14.63 -5.42
CA PRO A 529 -14.51 -13.23 -5.02
C PRO A 529 -15.49 -12.40 -5.85
N ALA A 530 -15.88 -12.89 -7.05
CA ALA A 530 -16.85 -12.21 -7.89
C ALA A 530 -18.27 -12.25 -7.32
N ASN A 531 -18.55 -13.20 -6.41
CA ASN A 531 -19.85 -13.32 -5.77
C ASN A 531 -19.91 -12.55 -4.44
N GLU A 532 -21.07 -11.96 -4.15
CA GLU A 532 -21.32 -11.18 -2.94
C GLU A 532 -21.34 -12.03 -1.67
N SER A 533 -21.93 -13.23 -1.71
CA SER A 533 -22.01 -14.09 -0.52
C SER A 533 -20.71 -14.83 -0.21
N PHE A 534 -19.94 -15.25 -1.23
CA PHE A 534 -18.72 -16.04 -1.03
C PHE A 534 -17.45 -15.19 -0.94
N GLY A 535 -17.46 -13.97 -1.46
CA GLY A 535 -16.28 -13.12 -1.53
C GLY A 535 -15.69 -12.74 -0.17
N PRO A 536 -16.47 -12.12 0.75
CA PRO A 536 -15.99 -11.76 2.09
C PRO A 536 -15.46 -12.98 2.86
N LEU A 537 -16.18 -14.11 2.81
CA LEU A 537 -15.79 -15.36 3.46
C LEU A 537 -14.43 -15.89 2.99
N GLN A 538 -14.16 -15.80 1.68
CA GLN A 538 -12.88 -16.24 1.15
C GLN A 538 -11.73 -15.31 1.57
N ILE A 539 -11.97 -13.98 1.57
CA ILE A 539 -10.94 -13.00 1.93
C ILE A 539 -10.57 -13.11 3.41
N SER A 540 -11.55 -13.33 4.29
CA SER A 540 -11.30 -13.57 5.71
C SER A 540 -10.51 -14.86 5.92
N LEU A 541 -10.89 -15.97 5.28
CA LEU A 541 -10.15 -17.23 5.31
C LEU A 541 -8.69 -17.08 4.84
N GLY A 542 -8.46 -16.37 3.73
CA GLY A 542 -7.11 -16.18 3.18
C GLY A 542 -6.19 -15.39 4.11
N ARG A 543 -6.74 -14.58 5.02
CA ARG A 543 -5.97 -13.79 5.98
C ARG A 543 -5.71 -14.52 7.27
N THR A 544 -6.71 -15.22 7.80
CA THR A 544 -6.50 -16.09 8.98
C THR A 544 -5.41 -17.11 8.69
N VAL A 545 -5.33 -17.66 7.46
CA VAL A 545 -4.23 -18.52 7.01
C VAL A 545 -2.85 -17.85 7.13
N LYS A 546 -2.71 -16.55 6.82
CA LYS A 546 -1.42 -15.84 6.97
C LYS A 546 -1.00 -15.70 8.43
N ASP A 547 -1.95 -15.51 9.34
CA ASP A 547 -1.67 -15.43 10.77
C ASP A 547 -1.36 -16.82 11.37
N ILE A 548 -2.02 -17.87 10.89
CA ILE A 548 -1.71 -19.26 11.23
C ILE A 548 -0.24 -19.58 10.92
N PHE A 549 0.31 -19.11 9.79
CA PHE A 549 1.72 -19.35 9.45
C PHE A 549 2.71 -18.79 10.47
N LYS A 550 2.42 -17.64 11.10
CA LYS A 550 3.28 -17.08 12.16
C LYS A 550 3.34 -18.01 13.38
N PHE A 551 2.19 -18.57 13.76
CA PHE A 551 2.08 -19.52 14.87
C PHE A 551 2.66 -20.90 14.53
N MET A 552 2.53 -21.36 13.28
CA MET A 552 3.07 -22.64 12.82
C MET A 552 4.59 -22.76 13.01
N VAL A 553 5.34 -21.65 13.11
CA VAL A 553 6.78 -21.68 13.42
C VAL A 553 7.04 -22.30 14.80
N ILE A 554 6.28 -21.89 15.83
CA ILE A 554 6.39 -22.44 17.19
C ILE A 554 5.97 -23.92 17.19
N PHE A 555 4.89 -24.23 16.47
CA PHE A 555 4.40 -25.59 16.31
C PHE A 555 5.46 -26.53 15.72
N ILE A 556 6.11 -26.12 14.61
CA ILE A 556 7.17 -26.90 13.96
C ILE A 556 8.38 -27.07 14.87
N MET A 557 8.75 -26.03 15.64
CA MET A 557 9.87 -26.11 16.58
C MET A 557 9.65 -27.19 17.66
N VAL A 558 8.47 -27.19 18.28
CA VAL A 558 8.10 -28.21 19.28
C VAL A 558 8.02 -29.59 18.64
N PHE A 559 7.38 -29.69 17.47
CA PHE A 559 7.25 -30.94 16.73
C PHE A 559 8.61 -31.58 16.42
N VAL A 560 9.57 -30.82 15.89
CA VAL A 560 10.92 -31.30 15.56
C VAL A 560 11.70 -31.71 16.82
N ALA A 561 11.56 -30.97 17.92
CA ALA A 561 12.22 -31.29 19.18
C ALA A 561 11.79 -32.67 19.71
N PHE A 562 10.49 -32.95 19.74
CA PHE A 562 9.96 -34.26 20.15
C PHE A 562 10.25 -35.36 19.13
N MET A 563 10.23 -35.05 17.82
CA MET A 563 10.60 -36.00 16.77
C MET A 563 12.04 -36.51 16.94
N ILE A 564 13.00 -35.60 17.12
CA ILE A 564 14.40 -35.97 17.33
C ILE A 564 14.57 -36.69 18.67
N GLY A 565 13.87 -36.25 19.73
CA GLY A 565 13.89 -36.93 21.03
C GLY A 565 13.41 -38.38 20.96
N MET A 566 12.28 -38.63 20.30
CA MET A 566 11.73 -39.97 20.11
C MET A 566 12.59 -40.83 19.17
N PHE A 567 13.12 -40.24 18.09
CA PHE A 567 14.06 -40.92 17.19
C PHE A 567 15.32 -41.35 17.94
N ASN A 568 15.94 -40.46 18.71
CA ASN A 568 17.16 -40.79 19.46
C ASN A 568 16.91 -41.89 20.51
N LEU A 569 15.72 -41.91 21.13
CA LEU A 569 15.33 -42.95 22.09
C LEU A 569 15.16 -44.33 21.43
N TYR A 570 14.53 -44.38 20.26
CA TYR A 570 14.11 -45.64 19.62
C TYR A 570 14.96 -46.10 18.44
N SER A 571 15.94 -45.31 17.98
CA SER A 571 16.83 -45.63 16.85
C SER A 571 17.54 -46.98 16.99
N TYR A 572 18.00 -47.33 18.19
CA TYR A 572 18.68 -48.61 18.47
C TYR A 572 17.76 -49.84 18.51
N TYR A 573 16.44 -49.64 18.53
CA TYR A 573 15.44 -50.70 18.70
C TYR A 573 14.84 -51.16 17.36
N LEU A 574 15.56 -50.98 16.25
CA LEU A 574 15.14 -51.47 14.94
C LEU A 574 14.97 -53.01 14.97
N GLY A 575 13.78 -53.50 14.60
CA GLY A 575 13.44 -54.93 14.64
C GLY A 575 12.94 -55.44 16.01
N ALA A 576 13.14 -54.66 17.08
CA ALA A 576 12.74 -54.98 18.45
C ALA A 576 11.37 -54.40 18.85
N LYS A 577 10.61 -53.86 17.89
CA LYS A 577 9.29 -53.26 18.09
C LYS A 577 8.21 -54.02 17.32
N TYR A 578 6.96 -53.86 17.72
CA TYR A 578 5.80 -54.38 16.99
C TYR A 578 5.53 -53.57 15.71
N ASN A 579 5.65 -52.24 15.80
CA ASN A 579 5.54 -51.31 14.67
C ASN A 579 6.90 -50.66 14.38
N PRO A 580 7.21 -50.31 13.11
CA PRO A 580 8.45 -49.62 12.71
C PRO A 580 8.55 -48.16 13.20
N ALA A 581 7.56 -47.71 13.98
CA ALA A 581 7.45 -46.39 14.56
C ALA A 581 8.72 -45.95 15.34
N PHE A 582 9.12 -44.70 15.15
CA PHE A 582 10.24 -44.03 15.83
C PHE A 582 11.65 -44.57 15.54
N THR A 583 11.79 -45.56 14.65
CA THR A 583 13.11 -46.18 14.35
C THR A 583 13.93 -45.38 13.35
N THR A 584 13.26 -44.75 12.38
CA THR A 584 13.87 -43.83 11.41
C THR A 584 13.27 -42.45 11.57
N VAL A 585 13.96 -41.41 11.07
CA VAL A 585 13.44 -40.04 11.12
C VAL A 585 12.12 -39.92 10.35
N GLU A 586 11.98 -40.59 9.20
CA GLU A 586 10.76 -40.57 8.40
C GLU A 586 9.57 -41.23 9.12
N GLU A 587 9.76 -42.40 9.73
CA GLU A 587 8.69 -43.08 10.47
C GLU A 587 8.37 -42.35 11.80
N SER A 588 9.37 -41.72 12.43
CA SER A 588 9.16 -40.83 13.58
C SER A 588 8.29 -39.62 13.18
N PHE A 589 8.57 -39.02 12.03
CA PHE A 589 7.76 -37.93 11.48
C PHE A 589 6.32 -38.39 11.23
N LYS A 590 6.11 -39.51 10.52
CA LYS A 590 4.77 -40.04 10.19
C LYS A 590 3.94 -40.29 11.45
N THR A 591 4.52 -40.98 12.43
CA THR A 591 3.82 -41.36 13.67
C THR A 591 3.43 -40.16 14.52
N LEU A 592 4.33 -39.20 14.74
CA LEU A 592 3.99 -37.95 15.45
C LEU A 592 3.02 -37.06 14.67
N PHE A 593 3.12 -37.04 13.34
CA PHE A 593 2.21 -36.27 12.51
C PHE A 593 0.77 -36.81 12.63
N TRP A 594 0.60 -38.12 12.47
CA TRP A 594 -0.71 -38.76 12.59
C TRP A 594 -1.25 -38.78 14.01
N SER A 595 -0.40 -38.66 15.04
CA SER A 595 -0.85 -38.58 16.43
C SER A 595 -1.56 -37.26 16.76
N ILE A 596 -1.26 -36.15 16.05
CA ILE A 596 -1.99 -34.87 16.19
C ILE A 596 -3.49 -35.07 15.87
N PHE A 597 -3.80 -35.97 14.94
CA PHE A 597 -5.16 -36.30 14.52
C PHE A 597 -5.75 -37.49 15.29
N GLY A 598 -5.03 -38.05 16.27
CA GLY A 598 -5.48 -39.23 17.03
C GLY A 598 -5.44 -40.55 16.25
N LEU A 599 -4.77 -40.60 15.09
CA LEU A 599 -4.67 -41.81 14.25
C LEU A 599 -3.43 -42.68 14.56
N SER A 600 -2.62 -42.28 15.54
CA SER A 600 -1.42 -43.02 15.95
C SER A 600 -1.72 -43.98 17.10
N GLU A 601 -1.31 -45.24 16.95
CA GLU A 601 -1.49 -46.28 17.95
C GLU A 601 -0.51 -46.13 19.13
N VAL A 602 -0.99 -46.38 20.34
CA VAL A 602 -0.16 -46.39 21.57
C VAL A 602 0.84 -47.57 21.57
N ILE A 603 0.53 -48.64 20.84
CA ILE A 603 1.38 -49.82 20.66
C ILE A 603 2.70 -49.45 19.95
N SER A 604 2.76 -48.31 19.28
CA SER A 604 3.98 -47.78 18.65
C SER A 604 5.13 -47.52 19.64
N VAL A 605 4.85 -47.37 20.93
CA VAL A 605 5.84 -47.13 22.00
C VAL A 605 6.34 -48.45 22.61
N VAL A 606 5.53 -49.52 22.54
CA VAL A 606 5.81 -50.81 23.17
C VAL A 606 6.98 -51.53 22.49
N LEU A 607 7.91 -52.02 23.30
CA LEU A 607 9.07 -52.81 22.87
C LEU A 607 8.78 -54.31 23.06
N LYS A 608 9.45 -55.17 22.29
CA LYS A 608 9.41 -56.63 22.49
C LYS A 608 10.34 -57.11 23.61
N TYR A 609 11.30 -56.29 24.02
CA TYR A 609 12.25 -56.59 25.10
C TYR A 609 11.79 -55.97 26.43
N ASP A 610 12.20 -56.57 27.55
CA ASP A 610 11.88 -56.13 28.92
C ASP A 610 12.60 -54.82 29.35
N HIS A 611 12.98 -53.96 28.40
CA HIS A 611 13.58 -52.63 28.67
C HIS A 611 12.50 -51.62 29.11
N LYS A 612 11.83 -51.93 30.22
CA LYS A 612 10.68 -51.17 30.74
C LYS A 612 11.00 -49.71 31.05
N PHE A 613 12.26 -49.39 31.37
CA PHE A 613 12.68 -48.00 31.56
C PHE A 613 12.52 -47.16 30.29
N ILE A 614 12.98 -47.67 29.14
CA ILE A 614 12.91 -46.95 27.86
C ILE A 614 11.46 -46.84 27.40
N GLU A 615 10.68 -47.90 27.57
CA GLU A 615 9.24 -47.90 27.30
C GLU A 615 8.52 -46.83 28.13
N ASN A 616 8.79 -46.76 29.44
CA ASN A 616 8.22 -45.74 30.33
C ASN A 616 8.63 -44.32 29.91
N ILE A 617 9.90 -44.08 29.55
CA ILE A 617 10.36 -42.77 29.06
C ILE A 617 9.65 -42.42 27.74
N GLY A 618 9.46 -43.39 26.84
CA GLY A 618 8.71 -43.18 25.61
C GLY A 618 7.23 -42.86 25.86
N TYR A 619 6.58 -43.52 26.83
CA TYR A 619 5.22 -43.18 27.23
C TYR A 619 5.12 -41.76 27.77
N VAL A 620 6.07 -41.35 28.61
CA VAL A 620 6.12 -39.99 29.16
C VAL A 620 6.34 -38.97 28.04
N LEU A 621 7.34 -39.16 27.17
CA LEU A 621 7.62 -38.22 26.08
C LEU A 621 6.45 -38.12 25.09
N TYR A 622 5.85 -39.24 24.70
CA TYR A 622 4.69 -39.26 23.82
C TYR A 622 3.43 -38.67 24.47
N GLY A 623 3.23 -38.91 25.77
CA GLY A 623 2.14 -38.31 26.55
C GLY A 623 2.29 -36.80 26.67
N VAL A 624 3.47 -36.32 27.06
CA VAL A 624 3.79 -34.88 27.17
C VAL A 624 3.68 -34.20 25.80
N TYR A 625 4.13 -34.86 24.72
CA TYR A 625 3.92 -34.39 23.36
C TYR A 625 2.44 -34.18 23.05
N ASN A 626 1.58 -35.18 23.29
CA ASN A 626 0.15 -35.05 22.99
C ASN A 626 -0.54 -33.98 23.84
N VAL A 627 -0.19 -33.86 25.13
CA VAL A 627 -0.70 -32.77 25.98
C VAL A 627 -0.26 -31.41 25.44
N THR A 628 1.02 -31.25 25.12
CA THR A 628 1.56 -29.97 24.62
C THR A 628 0.98 -29.60 23.25
N MET A 629 0.96 -30.54 22.32
CA MET A 629 0.53 -30.29 20.94
C MET A 629 -0.99 -30.17 20.80
N VAL A 630 -1.74 -31.11 21.37
CA VAL A 630 -3.19 -31.19 21.18
C VAL A 630 -3.93 -30.32 22.21
N VAL A 631 -3.53 -30.33 23.48
CA VAL A 631 -4.27 -29.58 24.52
C VAL A 631 -3.84 -28.12 24.56
N VAL A 632 -2.54 -27.83 24.49
CA VAL A 632 -2.05 -26.45 24.61
C VAL A 632 -2.04 -25.76 23.24
N LEU A 633 -1.25 -26.26 22.29
CA LEU A 633 -1.01 -25.54 21.04
C LEU A 633 -2.23 -25.50 20.11
N LEU A 634 -3.04 -26.57 20.02
CA LEU A 634 -4.26 -26.56 19.21
C LEU A 634 -5.31 -25.58 19.76
N ASN A 635 -5.53 -25.58 21.08
CA ASN A 635 -6.49 -24.67 21.70
C ASN A 635 -6.04 -23.20 21.61
N MET A 636 -4.73 -22.94 21.76
CA MET A 636 -4.17 -21.62 21.51
C MET A 636 -4.33 -21.20 20.05
N LEU A 637 -4.12 -22.10 19.09
CA LEU A 637 -4.34 -21.83 17.67
C LEU A 637 -5.80 -21.46 17.38
N ILE A 638 -6.76 -22.19 17.96
CA ILE A 638 -8.19 -21.90 17.82
C ILE A 638 -8.53 -20.52 18.41
N ALA A 639 -8.03 -20.20 19.60
CA ALA A 639 -8.25 -18.90 20.24
C ALA A 639 -7.68 -17.74 19.41
N MET A 640 -6.46 -17.91 18.88
CA MET A 640 -5.83 -16.92 18.00
C MET A 640 -6.60 -16.73 16.70
N ILE A 641 -7.04 -17.82 16.06
CA ILE A 641 -7.86 -17.74 14.83
C ILE A 641 -9.16 -16.99 15.09
N ASN A 642 -9.83 -17.22 16.23
CA ASN A 642 -11.08 -16.53 16.57
C ASN A 642 -10.87 -15.02 16.76
N SER A 643 -9.83 -14.62 17.50
CA SER A 643 -9.52 -13.20 17.69
C SER A 643 -9.13 -12.52 16.38
N SER A 644 -8.31 -13.16 15.55
CA SER A 644 -7.93 -12.63 14.24
C SER A 644 -9.13 -12.56 13.28
N TYR A 645 -10.02 -13.56 13.30
CA TYR A 645 -11.21 -13.55 12.45
C TYR A 645 -12.13 -12.37 12.80
N GLN A 646 -12.34 -12.08 14.08
CA GLN A 646 -13.16 -10.95 14.53
C GLN A 646 -12.61 -9.60 14.04
N GLU A 647 -11.29 -9.36 14.20
CA GLU A 647 -10.64 -8.13 13.72
C GLU A 647 -10.75 -7.99 12.19
N ILE A 648 -10.65 -9.11 11.45
CA ILE A 648 -10.74 -9.11 9.98
C ILE A 648 -12.19 -8.93 9.49
N GLU A 649 -13.18 -9.41 10.24
CA GLU A 649 -14.60 -9.35 9.86
C GLU A 649 -15.12 -7.91 9.81
N GLU A 650 -14.66 -7.03 10.72
CA GLU A 650 -15.06 -5.62 10.76
C GLU A 650 -14.75 -4.88 9.43
N ASP A 651 -13.62 -5.19 8.79
CA ASP A 651 -13.19 -4.58 7.52
C ASP A 651 -13.50 -5.44 6.27
N ALA A 652 -14.13 -6.61 6.43
CA ALA A 652 -14.21 -7.63 5.38
C ALA A 652 -14.89 -7.14 4.07
N ASP A 653 -15.92 -6.30 4.17
CA ASP A 653 -16.62 -5.76 3.00
C ASP A 653 -15.74 -4.81 2.17
N VAL A 654 -15.02 -3.90 2.83
CA VAL A 654 -14.08 -2.98 2.16
C VAL A 654 -13.02 -3.77 1.40
N GLU A 655 -12.54 -4.85 2.01
CA GLU A 655 -11.48 -5.67 1.48
C GLU A 655 -11.93 -6.60 0.36
N TRP A 656 -13.14 -7.14 0.50
CA TRP A 656 -13.80 -7.85 -0.58
C TRP A 656 -14.01 -6.94 -1.79
N LYS A 657 -14.55 -5.73 -1.61
CA LYS A 657 -14.74 -4.76 -2.70
C LYS A 657 -13.41 -4.38 -3.37
N PHE A 658 -12.34 -4.25 -2.59
CA PHE A 658 -10.99 -4.03 -3.12
C PHE A 658 -10.49 -5.22 -3.95
N ALA A 659 -10.61 -6.45 -3.43
CA ALA A 659 -10.23 -7.66 -4.15
C ALA A 659 -11.06 -7.87 -5.43
N ARG A 660 -12.36 -7.58 -5.36
CA ARG A 660 -13.29 -7.60 -6.49
C ARG A 660 -12.92 -6.58 -7.56
N ALA A 661 -12.58 -5.35 -7.17
CA ALA A 661 -12.12 -4.32 -8.10
C ALA A 661 -10.80 -4.72 -8.78
N LYS A 662 -9.86 -5.31 -8.03
CA LYS A 662 -8.61 -5.86 -8.58
C LYS A 662 -8.88 -6.95 -9.62
N LEU A 663 -9.82 -7.87 -9.33
CA LEU A 663 -10.27 -8.88 -10.27
C LEU A 663 -10.85 -8.23 -11.54
N TRP A 664 -11.74 -7.25 -11.42
CA TRP A 664 -12.36 -6.59 -12.57
C TRP A 664 -11.36 -5.88 -13.48
N LEU A 665 -10.40 -5.18 -12.89
CA LEU A 665 -9.37 -4.45 -13.64
C LEU A 665 -8.52 -5.36 -14.52
N SER A 666 -8.28 -6.61 -14.11
CA SER A 666 -7.57 -7.58 -14.96
C SER A 666 -8.28 -7.89 -16.29
N TYR A 667 -9.60 -7.66 -16.37
CA TYR A 667 -10.41 -7.87 -17.58
C TYR A 667 -10.73 -6.58 -18.34
N PHE A 668 -10.44 -5.41 -17.77
CA PHE A 668 -10.66 -4.11 -18.41
C PHE A 668 -9.68 -3.83 -19.54
N ASP A 669 -8.44 -4.31 -19.43
CA ASP A 669 -7.46 -4.17 -20.49
C ASP A 669 -7.89 -4.96 -21.74
N GLU A 670 -7.54 -4.48 -22.94
CA GLU A 670 -8.03 -5.04 -24.21
C GLU A 670 -7.55 -6.48 -24.48
N GLY A 671 -6.54 -6.95 -23.73
CA GLY A 671 -6.04 -8.31 -23.78
C GLY A 671 -7.04 -9.38 -23.31
N ARG A 672 -6.65 -10.64 -23.51
CA ARG A 672 -7.32 -11.85 -22.97
C ARG A 672 -8.81 -12.01 -23.34
N THR A 673 -9.19 -11.68 -24.57
CA THR A 673 -10.59 -11.84 -25.02
C THR A 673 -11.02 -13.30 -25.19
N LEU A 674 -10.11 -14.18 -25.63
CA LEU A 674 -10.39 -15.61 -25.82
C LEU A 674 -9.81 -16.44 -24.65
N PRO A 675 -10.59 -17.35 -24.05
CA PRO A 675 -10.09 -18.27 -23.04
C PRO A 675 -9.26 -19.40 -23.65
N ALA A 676 -8.50 -20.13 -22.82
CA ALA A 676 -7.94 -21.42 -23.21
C ALA A 676 -9.09 -22.35 -23.66
N PRO A 677 -8.92 -23.24 -24.66
CA PRO A 677 -7.74 -23.46 -25.50
C PRO A 677 -7.71 -22.55 -26.74
N PHE A 678 -8.73 -21.70 -26.94
CA PHE A 678 -8.90 -20.87 -28.13
C PHE A 678 -7.89 -19.72 -28.22
N ASN A 679 -7.22 -19.39 -27.11
CA ASN A 679 -6.17 -18.38 -27.03
C ASN A 679 -4.86 -18.74 -27.78
N LEU A 680 -4.67 -20.00 -28.16
CA LEU A 680 -3.51 -20.47 -28.94
C LEU A 680 -3.58 -20.04 -30.40
N VAL A 681 -4.79 -19.84 -30.93
CA VAL A 681 -4.98 -19.41 -32.33
C VAL A 681 -4.77 -17.90 -32.40
N PRO A 682 -3.71 -17.41 -33.06
CA PRO A 682 -3.44 -15.99 -33.14
C PRO A 682 -4.53 -15.29 -33.96
N THR A 683 -4.99 -14.14 -33.49
CA THR A 683 -5.88 -13.28 -34.27
C THR A 683 -5.13 -12.69 -35.46
N PRO A 684 -5.80 -12.39 -36.59
CA PRO A 684 -5.14 -11.77 -37.75
C PRO A 684 -4.40 -10.47 -37.42
N LYS A 685 -4.92 -9.68 -36.46
CA LYS A 685 -4.26 -8.48 -35.91
C LYS A 685 -2.94 -8.82 -35.21
N SER A 686 -2.90 -9.90 -34.42
CA SER A 686 -1.67 -10.35 -33.76
C SER A 686 -0.61 -10.80 -34.75
N PHE A 687 -1.02 -11.41 -35.87
CA PHE A 687 -0.10 -11.80 -36.94
C PHE A 687 0.49 -10.57 -37.65
N TYR A 688 -0.33 -9.55 -37.91
CA TYR A 688 0.13 -8.27 -38.45
C TYR A 688 1.14 -7.56 -37.54
N TYR A 689 0.84 -7.45 -36.23
CA TYR A 689 1.78 -6.88 -35.26
C TYR A 689 3.04 -7.72 -35.08
N LEU A 690 2.93 -9.06 -35.10
CA LEU A 690 4.08 -9.96 -35.07
C LEU A 690 4.97 -9.74 -36.29
N ILE A 691 4.40 -9.64 -37.50
CA ILE A 691 5.15 -9.37 -38.74
C ILE A 691 5.82 -7.99 -38.66
N ILE A 692 5.15 -6.95 -38.16
CA ILE A 692 5.76 -5.62 -37.97
C ILE A 692 6.89 -5.66 -36.95
N ARG A 693 6.74 -6.41 -35.85
CA ARG A 693 7.74 -6.51 -34.79
C ARG A 693 8.92 -7.36 -35.22
N VAL A 694 8.69 -8.44 -35.95
CA VAL A 694 9.72 -9.26 -36.60
C VAL A 694 10.43 -8.45 -37.69
N LYS A 695 9.70 -7.66 -38.49
CA LYS A 695 10.28 -6.72 -39.47
C LYS A 695 11.11 -5.64 -38.78
N SER A 696 10.65 -5.07 -37.68
CA SER A 696 11.41 -4.07 -36.89
C SER A 696 12.64 -4.68 -36.21
N CYS A 697 12.52 -5.91 -35.69
CA CYS A 697 13.62 -6.68 -35.12
C CYS A 697 14.64 -7.08 -36.19
N LEU A 698 14.19 -7.52 -37.37
CA LEU A 698 15.04 -7.78 -38.55
C LEU A 698 15.68 -6.49 -39.06
N ILE A 699 14.97 -5.35 -39.05
CA ILE A 699 15.55 -4.04 -39.38
C ILE A 699 16.59 -3.63 -38.33
N GLN A 700 16.38 -3.90 -37.03
CA GLN A 700 17.37 -3.66 -35.98
C GLN A 700 18.57 -4.62 -36.07
N LEU A 701 18.38 -5.88 -36.46
CA LEU A 701 19.44 -6.86 -36.71
C LEU A 701 20.21 -6.55 -38.00
N CYS A 702 19.56 -6.04 -39.04
CA CYS A 702 20.19 -5.59 -40.27
C CYS A 702 20.91 -4.24 -40.10
N LYS A 703 20.36 -3.29 -39.31
CA LYS A 703 21.07 -2.06 -38.93
C LYS A 703 22.18 -2.31 -37.91
N GLY A 704 22.07 -3.35 -37.09
CA GLY A 704 23.10 -3.81 -36.15
C GLY A 704 24.35 -4.41 -36.80
N LYS A 705 24.36 -4.61 -38.13
CA LYS A 705 25.52 -5.04 -38.92
C LYS A 705 26.17 -3.91 -39.74
N GLY A 706 25.65 -2.69 -39.69
CA GLY A 706 26.20 -1.53 -40.42
C GLY A 706 26.99 -0.53 -39.58
N HIS A 707 27.11 -0.72 -38.26
CA HIS A 707 27.75 0.26 -37.37
C HIS A 707 28.79 -0.40 -36.44
N ARG A 708 29.68 -1.21 -37.03
CA ARG A 708 30.81 -1.82 -36.32
C ARG A 708 32.17 -1.63 -37.03
N HIS A 709 32.25 -0.77 -38.04
CA HIS A 709 33.49 -0.54 -38.80
C HIS A 709 33.82 0.94 -39.05
N GLU A 710 33.36 1.86 -38.19
CA GLU A 710 33.67 3.29 -38.29
C GLU A 710 33.97 3.92 -36.92
N SER A 711 34.43 3.11 -35.96
CA SER A 711 34.79 3.55 -34.61
C SER A 711 36.11 2.93 -34.12
N GLU A 712 37.03 2.65 -35.05
CA GLU A 712 38.43 2.29 -34.75
C GLU A 712 39.47 3.16 -35.50
N LEU A 713 39.06 4.22 -36.22
CA LEU A 713 40.00 5.12 -36.92
C LEU A 713 40.14 6.55 -36.36
N GLU A 714 39.37 6.93 -35.34
CA GLU A 714 39.45 8.26 -34.71
C GLU A 714 39.91 8.22 -33.24
N MET A 715 40.69 7.20 -32.86
CA MET A 715 41.35 7.13 -31.55
C MET A 715 42.84 6.80 -31.73
N GLY A 716 43.54 7.61 -32.53
CA GLY A 716 44.94 7.35 -32.87
C GLY A 716 45.83 8.57 -33.15
N MET A 717 45.32 9.80 -33.18
CA MET A 717 46.16 10.99 -33.39
C MET A 717 45.54 12.25 -32.77
N LEU A 718 45.80 12.53 -31.49
CA LEU A 718 46.06 13.91 -31.02
C LEU A 718 46.64 13.99 -29.59
N ASN A 719 47.51 13.06 -29.19
CA ASN A 719 48.34 13.21 -27.99
C ASN A 719 49.81 13.37 -28.39
N SER A 720 50.12 14.41 -29.16
CA SER A 720 51.50 14.92 -29.26
C SER A 720 51.52 16.31 -29.88
N ARG A 721 51.64 17.32 -29.01
CA ARG A 721 52.36 18.61 -29.16
C ARG A 721 51.73 19.62 -28.20
N LEU A 722 52.32 19.75 -27.01
CA LEU A 722 53.33 20.77 -26.69
C LEU A 722 52.72 22.18 -26.82
N LYS A 723 52.37 22.80 -25.68
CA LYS A 723 53.22 23.85 -25.09
C LYS A 723 53.90 24.71 -26.17
N VAL A 724 53.31 25.85 -26.52
CA VAL A 724 54.02 27.13 -26.78
C VAL A 724 53.00 28.28 -26.75
N LYS A 725 53.23 29.22 -25.81
CA LYS A 725 53.05 30.69 -25.82
C LYS A 725 51.84 31.30 -26.56
N HIS A 726 50.92 31.94 -25.84
CA HIS A 726 50.95 33.38 -25.48
C HIS A 726 50.93 34.31 -26.71
N ILE A 727 49.83 35.09 -26.89
CA ILE A 727 49.81 36.58 -26.92
C ILE A 727 48.48 37.15 -27.52
N LEU A 728 47.93 38.13 -26.78
CA LEU A 728 46.88 39.14 -27.07
C LEU A 728 45.39 38.72 -27.26
N HIS A 729 44.53 39.03 -26.26
CA HIS A 729 43.59 40.18 -26.18
C HIS A 729 42.42 40.07 -27.19
N THR A 730 41.14 39.99 -26.86
CA THR A 730 40.33 40.69 -25.84
C THR A 730 38.91 40.09 -25.82
N LYS A 731 38.22 40.20 -24.65
CA LYS A 731 36.76 40.12 -24.43
C LYS A 731 36.05 38.77 -24.66
N SER A 732 35.75 38.08 -23.55
CA SER A 732 34.41 37.57 -23.17
C SER A 732 34.57 36.37 -22.23
N ALA A 733 34.79 36.66 -20.95
CA ALA A 733 34.57 35.71 -19.88
C ALA A 733 33.15 35.95 -19.35
N ASP A 734 32.18 35.23 -19.90
CA ASP A 734 30.85 34.99 -19.32
C ASP A 734 30.05 34.05 -20.22
N ARG A 735 30.40 32.75 -20.18
CA ARG A 735 29.56 31.62 -20.61
C ARG A 735 30.37 30.33 -20.51
N HIS A 736 30.52 29.75 -19.33
CA HIS A 736 30.72 28.30 -19.14
C HIS A 736 30.59 27.94 -17.64
N ARG A 737 29.37 28.10 -17.12
CA ARG A 737 28.88 27.39 -15.92
C ARG A 737 27.38 27.08 -16.05
N ALA A 738 26.98 26.60 -17.23
CA ALA A 738 25.64 26.14 -17.52
C ALA A 738 25.77 24.88 -18.40
N ASN A 739 25.63 23.70 -17.78
CA ASN A 739 25.20 22.42 -18.40
C ASN A 739 25.33 21.18 -17.50
N VAL A 740 25.40 21.35 -16.17
CA VAL A 740 25.13 20.25 -15.21
C VAL A 740 23.92 20.57 -14.30
N ARG A 741 23.17 21.63 -14.63
CA ARG A 741 21.77 21.86 -14.22
C ARG A 741 20.93 21.75 -15.49
N SER A 742 20.36 20.58 -15.76
CA SER A 742 19.37 20.41 -16.84
C SER A 742 18.56 19.11 -16.69
N ARG A 743 18.13 18.82 -15.46
CA ARG A 743 17.02 17.89 -15.19
C ARG A 743 16.11 18.33 -14.04
N GLU A 744 16.17 19.62 -13.70
CA GLU A 744 15.22 20.39 -12.90
C GLU A 744 15.30 21.83 -13.43
N GLU A 745 14.85 22.05 -14.67
CA GLU A 745 14.52 23.39 -15.14
C GLU A 745 13.25 23.27 -15.97
N ASN A 746 12.17 23.79 -15.38
CA ASN A 746 11.03 24.42 -16.04
C ASN A 746 10.88 24.07 -17.53
N THR A 747 10.04 23.06 -17.81
CA THR A 747 9.07 23.27 -18.87
C THR A 747 8.35 24.56 -18.51
N PHE A 748 8.74 25.67 -19.13
CA PHE A 748 7.97 26.89 -19.19
C PHE A 748 6.62 26.48 -19.82
N LYS A 749 5.70 26.00 -18.97
CA LYS A 749 4.28 26.03 -19.25
C LYS A 749 4.04 27.48 -19.60
N LYS A 750 3.80 27.78 -20.89
CA LYS A 750 3.14 29.03 -21.26
C LYS A 750 2.01 29.18 -20.25
N PRO A 751 1.85 30.31 -19.54
CA PRO A 751 0.77 30.47 -18.58
C PRO A 751 -0.51 30.16 -19.34
N ILE A 752 -1.10 29.01 -19.07
CA ILE A 752 -2.36 28.61 -19.69
C ILE A 752 -3.32 29.64 -19.12
N LYS A 753 -3.67 30.64 -19.94
CA LYS A 753 -4.47 31.80 -19.51
C LYS A 753 -5.82 31.39 -18.92
N ASN A 754 -6.26 30.15 -19.15
CA ASN A 754 -7.50 29.59 -18.63
C ASN A 754 -7.20 28.29 -17.85
N PRO A 755 -7.62 28.14 -16.59
CA PRO A 755 -7.48 26.89 -15.86
C PRO A 755 -8.19 25.75 -16.59
N THR A 756 -7.57 24.56 -16.61
CA THR A 756 -8.14 23.38 -17.26
C THR A 756 -9.45 22.97 -16.59
N ARG A 757 -10.28 22.18 -17.29
CA ARG A 757 -11.56 21.71 -16.74
C ARG A 757 -11.32 20.95 -15.44
N TYR A 758 -10.29 20.11 -15.43
CA TYR A 758 -9.82 19.37 -14.27
C TYR A 758 -9.48 20.27 -13.08
N GLN A 759 -8.69 21.33 -13.28
CA GLN A 759 -8.31 22.27 -12.22
C GLN A 759 -9.52 22.99 -11.61
N LYS A 760 -10.52 23.35 -12.43
CA LYS A 760 -11.77 23.96 -11.93
C LYS A 760 -12.55 22.97 -11.07
N ILE A 761 -12.63 21.70 -11.47
CA ILE A 761 -13.28 20.64 -10.69
C ILE A 761 -12.57 20.47 -9.35
N MET A 762 -11.23 20.32 -9.36
CA MET A 762 -10.46 20.12 -8.14
C MET A 762 -10.60 21.30 -7.18
N LYS A 763 -10.54 22.54 -7.68
CA LYS A 763 -10.77 23.73 -6.84
C LYS A 763 -12.16 23.75 -6.18
N ARG A 764 -13.21 23.30 -6.88
CA ARG A 764 -14.56 23.18 -6.30
C ARG A 764 -14.61 22.12 -5.21
N LEU A 765 -14.02 20.96 -5.45
CA LEU A 765 -14.01 19.84 -4.49
C LEU A 765 -13.23 20.19 -3.22
N ILE A 766 -12.04 20.77 -3.35
CA ILE A 766 -11.23 21.18 -2.20
C ILE A 766 -11.91 22.29 -1.42
N LYS A 767 -12.54 23.26 -2.09
CA LYS A 767 -13.36 24.26 -1.40
C LYS A 767 -14.48 23.61 -0.58
N ARG A 768 -15.21 22.64 -1.14
CA ARG A 768 -16.25 21.91 -0.38
C ARG A 768 -15.65 21.12 0.78
N TYR A 769 -14.47 20.53 0.59
CA TYR A 769 -13.78 19.76 1.63
C TYR A 769 -13.38 20.64 2.81
N VAL A 770 -12.72 21.77 2.55
CA VAL A 770 -12.32 22.71 3.62
C VAL A 770 -13.54 23.24 4.37
N LEU A 771 -14.59 23.66 3.64
CA LEU A 771 -15.83 24.15 4.29
C LEU A 771 -16.49 23.07 5.15
N LYS A 772 -16.53 21.82 4.66
CA LYS A 772 -17.07 20.71 5.47
C LYS A 772 -16.20 20.45 6.70
N ALA A 773 -14.88 20.42 6.55
CA ALA A 773 -13.97 20.19 7.66
C ALA A 773 -14.06 21.28 8.74
N GLN A 774 -14.26 22.54 8.35
CA GLN A 774 -14.50 23.64 9.28
C GLN A 774 -15.83 23.46 10.04
N VAL A 775 -16.91 23.14 9.32
CA VAL A 775 -18.22 22.88 9.95
C VAL A 775 -18.19 21.65 10.87
N ASP A 776 -17.52 20.58 10.46
CA ASP A 776 -17.37 19.37 11.29
C ASP A 776 -16.61 19.72 12.58
N ARG A 777 -15.56 20.55 12.51
CA ARG A 777 -14.82 21.06 13.68
C ARG A 777 -15.64 21.98 14.58
N GLU A 778 -16.48 22.85 14.02
CA GLU A 778 -17.39 23.72 14.80
C GLU A 778 -18.46 22.94 15.54
N ASN A 779 -18.80 21.73 15.07
CA ASN A 779 -19.77 20.85 15.74
C ASN A 779 -19.13 19.96 16.81
N ASP A 780 -17.79 19.91 16.91
CA ASP A 780 -17.10 19.18 17.98
C ASP A 780 -17.27 19.90 19.33
N GLU A 781 -17.14 19.17 20.44
CA GLU A 781 -17.50 19.65 21.79
C GLU A 781 -16.76 20.93 22.23
N VAL A 782 -17.50 21.85 22.88
CA VAL A 782 -17.00 23.10 23.46
C VAL A 782 -15.88 22.83 24.47
N ASN A 783 -14.72 23.45 24.26
CA ASN A 783 -13.55 23.24 25.11
C ASN A 783 -13.61 24.11 26.38
N GLU A 784 -13.09 23.63 27.52
CA GLU A 784 -12.92 24.44 28.74
C GLU A 784 -12.08 25.70 28.49
N GLY A 785 -11.19 25.65 27.49
CA GLY A 785 -10.43 26.80 27.01
C GLY A 785 -11.31 27.96 26.51
N GLU A 786 -12.34 27.67 25.72
CA GLU A 786 -13.26 28.68 25.15
C GLU A 786 -14.10 29.34 26.27
N LEU A 787 -14.45 28.59 27.32
CA LEU A 787 -15.10 29.17 28.50
C LEU A 787 -14.18 30.12 29.28
N LYS A 788 -12.88 29.80 29.36
CA LYS A 788 -11.89 30.69 30.00
C LYS A 788 -11.67 31.95 29.19
N GLU A 789 -11.62 31.85 27.86
CA GLU A 789 -11.55 32.97 26.93
C GLU A 789 -12.73 33.94 27.13
N ILE A 790 -13.97 33.43 27.07
CA ILE A 790 -15.18 34.25 27.31
C ILE A 790 -15.13 34.97 28.68
N LYS A 791 -14.65 34.28 29.73
CA LYS A 791 -14.49 34.89 31.06
C LYS A 791 -13.48 36.05 31.04
N GLN A 792 -12.40 35.92 30.28
CA GLN A 792 -11.38 36.96 30.18
C GLN A 792 -11.86 38.13 29.31
N ASP A 793 -12.58 37.89 28.22
CA ASP A 793 -13.21 38.94 27.42
C ASP A 793 -14.19 39.79 28.24
N ILE A 794 -15.03 39.14 29.07
CA ILE A 794 -15.92 39.84 30.01
C ILE A 794 -15.11 40.69 30.99
N SER A 795 -13.95 40.21 31.43
CA SER A 795 -13.08 40.92 32.36
C SER A 795 -12.42 42.13 31.71
N SER A 796 -11.91 42.00 30.48
CA SER A 796 -11.36 43.07 29.66
C SER A 796 -12.41 44.16 29.39
N LEU A 797 -13.60 43.77 28.92
CA LEU A 797 -14.72 44.68 28.67
C LEU A 797 -15.11 45.45 29.94
N ARG A 798 -15.10 44.79 31.10
CA ARG A 798 -15.37 45.45 32.38
C ARG A 798 -14.36 46.57 32.66
N TYR A 799 -13.07 46.34 32.40
CA TYR A 799 -12.05 47.37 32.62
C TYR A 799 -12.19 48.54 31.67
N GLU A 800 -12.50 48.28 30.40
CA GLU A 800 -12.71 49.32 29.38
C GLU A 800 -13.88 50.24 29.75
N LEU A 801 -15.03 49.66 30.13
CA LEU A 801 -16.22 50.42 30.54
C LEU A 801 -15.98 51.25 31.82
N LEU A 802 -15.20 50.71 32.77
CA LEU A 802 -14.85 51.43 33.99
C LEU A 802 -13.92 52.63 33.69
N GLU A 803 -12.99 52.46 32.76
CA GLU A 803 -12.10 53.53 32.33
C GLU A 803 -12.86 54.62 31.58
N GLU A 804 -13.71 54.27 30.62
CA GLU A 804 -14.54 55.23 29.87
C GLU A 804 -15.40 56.05 30.82
N LYS A 805 -16.02 55.39 31.81
CA LYS A 805 -16.73 56.07 32.89
C LYS A 805 -15.81 57.02 33.67
N SER A 806 -14.61 56.58 34.02
CA SER A 806 -13.66 57.39 34.79
C SER A 806 -13.21 58.64 34.02
N GLN A 807 -12.94 58.50 32.72
CA GLN A 807 -12.57 59.60 31.83
C GLN A 807 -13.72 60.58 31.69
N ALA A 808 -14.94 60.10 31.42
CA ALA A 808 -16.14 60.95 31.36
C ALA A 808 -16.39 61.70 32.67
N THR A 809 -16.15 61.06 33.83
CA THR A 809 -16.25 61.76 35.13
C THR A 809 -15.12 62.77 35.36
N GLY A 810 -13.91 62.49 34.86
CA GLY A 810 -12.77 63.40 34.91
C GLY A 810 -13.01 64.65 34.06
N GLU A 811 -13.43 64.46 32.80
CA GLU A 811 -13.82 65.56 31.90
C GLU A 811 -14.97 66.38 32.49
N LEU A 812 -15.97 65.72 33.09
CA LEU A 812 -17.06 66.41 33.78
C LEU A 812 -16.54 67.24 34.98
N ALA A 813 -15.60 66.71 35.77
CA ALA A 813 -15.00 67.42 36.87
C ALA A 813 -14.15 68.62 36.41
N ASP A 814 -13.38 68.45 35.33
CA ASP A 814 -12.60 69.52 34.72
C ASP A 814 -13.51 70.62 34.14
N LEU A 815 -14.62 70.26 33.49
CA LEU A 815 -15.64 71.18 33.01
C LEU A 815 -16.30 71.95 34.17
N ILE A 816 -16.64 71.26 35.28
CA ILE A 816 -17.16 71.90 36.49
C ILE A 816 -16.12 72.86 37.08
N GLN A 817 -14.84 72.49 37.10
CA GLN A 817 -13.77 73.33 37.61
C GLN A 817 -13.51 74.55 36.70
N GLN A 818 -13.61 74.38 35.39
CA GLN A 818 -13.54 75.48 34.42
C GLN A 818 -14.73 76.44 34.54
N LEU A 819 -15.95 75.91 34.71
CA LEU A 819 -17.15 76.71 34.98
C LEU A 819 -17.02 77.51 36.29
N ASN A 820 -16.55 76.87 37.37
CA ASN A 820 -16.30 77.55 38.64
C ASN A 820 -15.25 78.67 38.51
N ARG A 821 -14.17 78.46 37.74
CA ARG A 821 -13.18 79.50 37.46
C ARG A 821 -13.74 80.65 36.63
N GLN A 822 -14.69 80.39 35.72
CA GLN A 822 -15.38 81.45 34.97
C GLN A 822 -16.32 82.27 35.87
N THR A 823 -17.07 81.62 36.77
CA THR A 823 -17.94 82.33 37.73
C THR A 823 -17.15 83.11 38.78
N ASP A 824 -16.00 82.60 39.23
CA ASP A 824 -15.11 83.33 40.16
C ASP A 824 -14.41 84.51 39.46
N GLY A 825 -14.15 84.41 38.15
CA GLY A 825 -13.59 85.48 37.32
C GLY A 825 -14.55 86.65 37.07
N GLU A 826 -15.87 86.41 37.05
CA GLU A 826 -16.89 87.46 36.92
C GLU A 826 -17.18 88.22 38.23
N SER A 827 -16.65 87.74 39.36
CA SER A 827 -16.86 88.35 40.68
C SER A 827 -15.99 89.59 40.96
N TYR A 828 -15.10 90.00 40.03
CA TYR A 828 -14.16 91.13 40.21
C TYR A 828 -14.38 92.32 39.25
N THR A 829 -15.55 92.46 38.62
CA THR A 829 -15.88 93.64 37.78
C THR A 829 -17.25 94.22 38.10
N VAL A 830 -17.53 94.56 39.35
CA VAL A 830 -18.50 95.62 39.71
C VAL A 830 -18.06 96.30 41.01
N VAL A 831 -17.32 97.41 40.90
CA VAL A 831 -17.40 98.57 41.80
C VAL A 831 -17.37 99.82 40.95
#